data_AF-J3P8D6-F1
#
_entry.id   AF-J3P8D6-F1
#
_cell.length_a   1.000
_cell.length_b   1.000
_cell.length_c   1.000
_cell.angle_alpha   90.00
_cell.angle_beta   90.00
_cell.angle_gamma   90.00
#
_symmetry.space_group_name_H-M   'P 1'
#
loop_
_entity.id
_entity.type
_entity.pdbx_description
1 polymer ?
#
loop_
_entity_poly.entity_id
_entity_poly.type
_entity_poly.pdbx_seq_one_letter_code
_entity_poly.pdbx_strand_id
1 'polypeptide(L)'
;MSGTQQQLKNHVGNAIDKFAMRDHESVSFDDWPNAPGLIGLKEERGPIELKVSGEIPAWAAGSLFRTGPGDSEIRDTPNGTLKISHWFDGLGHAHRFDIIPAFPAPGPNEPQDGDSQNQQSQKTRVVYTSRRQSDDLVNWIKSNGDDRLFSFAQRSDPCVGLFGKVMSTFKRARFGRTSQVSRGLENIAVTVVTQPPVQLEREDNLVQANSSDPNPGEPATSGHQSNTIWMLTDTSSISLVDKTTMERVGISTQKQLHPELAGPFSCAHAARDPVTGDIYNYNLEVGPNPTYRIFRIDAASGTTEIMARFAHRSLGPTYMHSFFLTERHVILCLPVAQMGYKGAAMMVYGNVVESLVPFDPSQTTKWIFIDRTAARRGVIAVRETPAMFFFHTINAWEDYDASRSGGQQESTPAEPKGRETEEHDAAKSAGDAGTASKDDAIWHVTCDMINYDSRDILDGLYFDVILNRDGAGDAFWRDPERRANSQPTLSRYTFSIPASGPGTNQAGVAITTPCIWPSRESHQGLDVKSRLDPAWPGMAGGRVLRVPSPRVGELPVINPAKATRPHRYVWSQATRGLNTIIDALVKTDMEAEYAGRPGATFWENPHGHTPGEPIFLPRPRGAPPLVKPVAGGPATQQSSSSSSSSSSSSSSSSSSSASDADPAVAGAADAEPEEDDGCLLSVVLNGHKGTSYLVCLDAKTMVEVGRAELDFPVGIGFHGAHVKAEPRL
;
A
#
# COMPACT_ATOMS: atom_id res chain seq x y z
N MET A 1 -22.23 -12.45 -38.70
CA MET A 1 -21.76 -12.33 -37.31
C MET A 1 -20.82 -11.12 -37.08
N SER A 2 -20.85 -10.08 -37.93
CA SER A 2 -19.96 -8.89 -37.78
C SER A 2 -20.65 -7.62 -37.26
N GLY A 3 -21.98 -7.60 -37.13
CA GLY A 3 -22.73 -6.41 -36.68
C GLY A 3 -22.82 -6.26 -35.15
N THR A 4 -22.87 -7.36 -34.41
CA THR A 4 -23.11 -7.36 -32.95
C THR A 4 -21.85 -7.05 -32.12
N GLN A 5 -20.65 -7.40 -32.60
CA GLN A 5 -19.40 -7.01 -31.92
C GLN A 5 -19.07 -5.51 -32.07
N GLN A 6 -19.48 -4.87 -33.17
CA GLN A 6 -19.29 -3.43 -33.36
C GLN A 6 -20.27 -2.61 -32.50
N GLN A 7 -21.50 -3.09 -32.31
CA GLN A 7 -22.49 -2.42 -31.44
C GLN A 7 -22.14 -2.54 -29.95
N LEU A 8 -21.55 -3.66 -29.51
CA LEU A 8 -21.03 -3.81 -28.13
C LEU A 8 -19.83 -2.88 -27.85
N LYS A 9 -18.93 -2.67 -28.82
CA LYS A 9 -17.84 -1.68 -28.68
C LYS A 9 -18.37 -0.24 -28.58
N ASN A 10 -19.42 0.09 -29.33
CA ASN A 10 -19.94 1.46 -29.40
C ASN A 10 -20.88 1.82 -28.23
N HIS A 11 -21.60 0.86 -27.63
CA HIS A 11 -22.44 1.12 -26.45
C HIS A 11 -21.64 1.14 -25.13
N VAL A 12 -20.51 0.42 -25.06
CA VAL A 12 -19.61 0.44 -23.90
C VAL A 12 -18.72 1.69 -23.91
N GLY A 13 -18.33 2.21 -25.08
CA GLY A 13 -17.51 3.42 -25.20
C GLY A 13 -18.16 4.70 -24.66
N ASN A 14 -19.46 4.92 -24.93
CA ASN A 14 -20.10 6.21 -24.65
C ASN A 14 -20.35 6.52 -23.15
N ALA A 15 -20.25 5.53 -22.26
CA ALA A 15 -20.31 5.75 -20.80
C ALA A 15 -18.92 5.74 -20.14
N ILE A 16 -17.90 5.19 -20.81
CA ILE A 16 -16.51 5.13 -20.34
C ILE A 16 -15.78 6.48 -20.51
N ASP A 17 -16.18 7.29 -21.49
CA ASP A 17 -15.50 8.54 -21.86
C ASP A 17 -15.57 9.67 -20.82
N LYS A 18 -16.43 9.60 -19.80
CA LYS A 18 -16.52 10.69 -18.80
C LYS A 18 -15.30 10.80 -17.88
N PHE A 19 -14.52 9.74 -17.74
CA PHE A 19 -13.36 9.68 -16.85
C PHE A 19 -12.09 9.24 -17.58
N ALA A 20 -12.03 9.43 -18.90
CA ALA A 20 -10.80 9.19 -19.65
C ALA A 20 -9.69 10.13 -19.15
N MET A 21 -8.45 9.63 -19.14
CA MET A 21 -7.28 10.48 -19.00
C MET A 21 -7.39 11.64 -19.98
N ARG A 22 -7.15 12.88 -19.53
CA ARG A 22 -7.03 13.98 -20.48
C ARG A 22 -5.84 13.70 -21.40
N ASP A 23 -5.98 14.14 -22.65
CA ASP A 23 -4.88 14.05 -23.57
C ASP A 23 -3.74 14.97 -23.10
N HIS A 24 -2.66 14.36 -22.61
CA HIS A 24 -1.47 15.07 -22.16
C HIS A 24 -0.78 15.85 -23.28
N GLU A 25 -1.11 15.62 -24.56
CA GLU A 25 -0.67 16.52 -25.64
C GLU A 25 -1.15 17.96 -25.40
N SER A 26 -2.30 18.14 -24.75
CA SER A 26 -2.91 19.45 -24.44
C SER A 26 -2.50 20.04 -23.08
N VAL A 27 -1.77 19.29 -22.25
CA VAL A 27 -1.40 19.69 -20.88
C VAL A 27 0.00 20.29 -20.92
N SER A 28 0.16 21.54 -20.47
CA SER A 28 1.49 22.12 -20.26
C SER A 28 1.98 21.71 -18.87
N PHE A 29 3.16 21.09 -18.82
CA PHE A 29 3.85 20.77 -17.58
C PHE A 29 4.70 21.95 -17.06
N ASP A 30 4.64 23.12 -17.72
CA ASP A 30 5.32 24.34 -17.30
C ASP A 30 4.63 25.00 -16.08
N ASP A 31 3.33 24.75 -15.90
CA ASP A 31 2.53 25.22 -14.75
C ASP A 31 2.31 24.11 -13.71
N TRP A 32 3.26 23.18 -13.58
CA TRP A 32 3.22 22.05 -12.64
C TRP A 32 3.67 22.50 -11.23
N PRO A 33 2.76 22.77 -10.27
CA PRO A 33 3.11 23.49 -9.07
C PRO A 33 3.50 22.54 -7.92
N ASN A 34 4.35 21.54 -8.22
CA ASN A 34 4.75 20.50 -7.26
C ASN A 34 5.84 20.95 -6.28
N ALA A 35 6.69 21.90 -6.69
CA ALA A 35 7.89 22.27 -5.97
C ALA A 35 7.65 22.61 -4.48
N PRO A 36 6.58 23.33 -4.08
CA PRO A 36 6.36 23.68 -2.68
C PRO A 36 6.19 22.49 -1.74
N GLY A 37 5.72 21.33 -2.24
CA GLY A 37 5.54 20.12 -1.45
C GLY A 37 6.71 19.13 -1.52
N LEU A 38 7.82 19.49 -2.18
CA LEU A 38 8.94 18.58 -2.46
C LEU A 38 10.33 19.15 -2.16
N ILE A 39 10.44 20.48 -1.96
CA ILE A 39 11.73 21.16 -1.78
C ILE A 39 11.62 22.16 -0.62
N GLY A 40 12.61 22.15 0.26
CA GLY A 40 12.78 23.19 1.27
C GLY A 40 11.65 23.27 2.31
N LEU A 41 11.00 22.14 2.62
CA LEU A 41 9.96 22.12 3.65
C LEU A 41 10.58 22.42 5.02
N LYS A 42 9.88 23.25 5.78
CA LYS A 42 10.30 23.65 7.11
C LYS A 42 9.75 22.69 8.15
N GLU A 43 10.55 22.46 9.18
CA GLU A 43 10.08 21.77 10.36
C GLU A 43 9.23 22.71 11.19
N GLU A 44 8.01 22.27 11.48
CA GLU A 44 7.04 23.02 12.27
C GLU A 44 6.81 22.29 13.59
N ARG A 45 7.53 22.72 14.64
CA ARG A 45 7.42 22.12 15.98
C ARG A 45 6.19 22.68 16.68
N GLY A 46 5.12 21.89 16.70
CA GLY A 46 3.84 22.27 17.30
C GLY A 46 3.84 22.37 18.84
N PRO A 47 2.66 22.57 19.45
CA PRO A 47 1.33 22.45 18.82
C PRO A 47 0.92 23.69 18.01
N ILE A 48 0.55 23.49 16.74
CA ILE A 48 -0.06 24.53 15.89
C ILE A 48 -1.56 24.23 15.76
N GLU A 49 -2.42 25.10 16.30
CA GLU A 49 -3.87 24.98 16.14
C GLU A 49 -4.28 25.36 14.71
N LEU A 50 -4.95 24.46 14.00
CA LEU A 50 -5.37 24.67 12.63
C LEU A 50 -6.78 25.27 12.54
N LYS A 51 -7.01 26.11 11.52
CA LYS A 51 -8.34 26.65 11.24
C LYS A 51 -9.21 25.58 10.58
N VAL A 52 -10.23 25.13 11.31
CA VAL A 52 -11.20 24.14 10.80
C VAL A 52 -12.39 24.82 10.11
N SER A 53 -12.74 24.34 8.92
CA SER A 53 -13.96 24.70 8.18
C SER A 53 -14.76 23.44 7.81
N GLY A 54 -16.07 23.60 7.60
CA GLY A 54 -16.99 22.45 7.56
C GLY A 54 -17.06 21.72 8.91
N GLU A 55 -17.23 20.40 8.85
CA GLU A 55 -17.38 19.50 9.99
C GLU A 55 -16.48 18.27 9.84
N ILE A 56 -15.37 18.23 10.61
CA ILE A 56 -14.61 17.01 10.83
C ILE A 56 -15.29 16.27 11.99
N PRO A 57 -15.75 15.02 11.82
CA PRO A 57 -16.54 14.34 12.83
C PRO A 57 -15.75 14.13 14.12
N ALA A 58 -16.38 14.37 15.28
CA ALA A 58 -15.74 14.17 16.58
C ALA A 58 -15.28 12.73 16.81
N TRP A 59 -15.96 11.74 16.21
CA TRP A 59 -15.58 10.33 16.29
C TRP A 59 -14.31 9.97 15.50
N ALA A 60 -13.80 10.87 14.66
CA ALA A 60 -12.46 10.74 14.04
C ALA A 60 -11.32 11.15 14.98
N ALA A 61 -11.63 11.46 16.24
CA ALA A 61 -10.66 11.80 17.27
C ALA A 61 -9.52 10.78 17.37
N GLY A 62 -8.29 11.30 17.46
CA GLY A 62 -7.08 10.50 17.41
C GLY A 62 -5.91 11.26 16.79
N SER A 63 -4.84 10.55 16.51
CA SER A 63 -3.63 11.12 15.90
C SER A 63 -3.36 10.46 14.56
N LEU A 64 -3.36 11.26 13.49
CA LEU A 64 -2.92 10.85 12.16
C LEU A 64 -1.42 11.15 12.01
N PHE A 65 -0.62 10.10 11.87
CA PHE A 65 0.79 10.18 11.55
C PHE A 65 0.98 10.04 10.04
N ARG A 66 1.83 10.87 9.44
CA ARG A 66 2.22 10.81 8.03
C ARG A 66 3.74 10.91 7.93
N THR A 67 4.33 10.28 6.92
CA THR A 67 5.75 10.44 6.63
C THR A 67 6.05 10.49 5.13
N GLY A 68 7.20 11.04 4.80
CA GLY A 68 7.73 11.12 3.45
C GLY A 68 8.91 12.07 3.38
N PRO A 69 9.32 12.50 2.18
CA PRO A 69 10.44 13.39 2.00
C PRO A 69 10.04 14.85 2.28
N GLY A 70 10.83 15.54 3.10
CA GLY A 70 10.74 16.96 3.42
C GLY A 70 11.66 17.84 2.56
N ASP A 71 12.72 17.28 1.98
CA ASP A 71 13.67 18.06 1.19
C ASP A 71 14.38 17.19 0.15
N SER A 72 14.90 17.86 -0.88
CA SER A 72 15.63 17.23 -1.99
C SER A 72 17.04 17.79 -2.17
N GLU A 73 17.50 18.68 -1.28
CA GLU A 73 18.83 19.28 -1.35
C GLU A 73 19.49 19.35 0.04
N ILE A 74 20.81 19.15 0.08
CA ILE A 74 21.65 19.48 1.24
C ILE A 74 22.67 20.53 0.79
N ARG A 75 22.51 21.75 1.28
CA ARG A 75 23.44 22.86 1.03
C ARG A 75 24.63 22.80 1.98
N ASP A 76 25.66 23.57 1.65
CA ASP A 76 26.85 23.76 2.50
C ASP A 76 27.60 22.47 2.84
N THR A 77 27.65 21.53 1.89
CA THR A 77 28.50 20.34 2.01
C THR A 77 29.93 20.69 1.56
N PRO A 78 30.95 19.85 1.89
CA PRO A 78 32.31 20.06 1.42
C PRO A 78 32.45 20.17 -0.10
N ASN A 79 31.50 19.62 -0.87
CA ASN A 79 31.49 19.62 -2.33
C ASN A 79 30.39 20.53 -2.93
N GLY A 80 29.87 21.49 -2.17
CA GLY A 80 28.79 22.39 -2.59
C GLY A 80 27.39 21.91 -2.19
N THR A 81 26.40 22.05 -3.06
CA THR A 81 25.03 21.57 -2.80
C THR A 81 24.88 20.15 -3.32
N LEU A 82 24.59 19.20 -2.42
CA LEU A 82 24.19 17.86 -2.81
C LEU A 82 22.72 17.86 -3.22
N LYS A 83 22.44 17.49 -4.47
CA LYS A 83 21.08 17.29 -4.97
C LYS A 83 20.68 15.83 -4.85
N ILE A 84 19.53 15.58 -4.24
CA ILE A 84 18.91 14.27 -4.18
C ILE A 84 18.23 14.01 -5.52
N SER A 85 18.48 12.84 -6.10
CA SER A 85 18.02 12.54 -7.47
C SER A 85 16.57 12.06 -7.52
N HIS A 86 16.15 11.25 -6.56
CA HIS A 86 14.90 10.49 -6.62
C HIS A 86 14.02 10.77 -5.41
N TRP A 87 12.70 10.77 -5.60
CA TRP A 87 11.74 11.10 -4.55
C TRP A 87 11.88 10.21 -3.31
N PHE A 88 12.09 8.91 -3.51
CA PHE A 88 12.31 7.93 -2.42
C PHE A 88 13.65 8.09 -1.67
N ASP A 89 14.58 8.88 -2.17
CA ASP A 89 15.81 9.24 -1.45
C ASP A 89 15.68 10.56 -0.67
N GLY A 90 14.57 11.27 -0.83
CA GLY A 90 14.32 12.56 -0.19
C GLY A 90 14.37 12.48 1.33
N LEU A 91 14.78 13.58 1.96
CA LEU A 91 15.13 13.63 3.37
C LEU A 91 13.90 13.45 4.27
N GLY A 92 13.89 12.42 5.11
CA GLY A 92 12.73 12.03 5.90
C GLY A 92 12.16 13.13 6.79
N HIS A 93 10.84 13.30 6.71
CA HIS A 93 10.05 14.24 7.50
C HIS A 93 8.78 13.52 7.96
N ALA A 94 8.44 13.66 9.24
CA ALA A 94 7.24 13.09 9.83
C ALA A 94 6.29 14.21 10.27
N HIS A 95 4.99 13.97 10.12
CA HIS A 95 3.92 14.90 10.43
C HIS A 95 2.89 14.21 11.32
N ARG A 96 2.28 14.96 12.25
CA ARG A 96 1.19 14.49 13.08
C ARG A 96 0.05 15.51 13.11
N PHE A 97 -1.17 15.03 12.93
CA PHE A 97 -2.41 15.77 13.10
C PHE A 97 -3.21 15.14 14.23
N ASP A 98 -3.32 15.86 15.35
CA ASP A 98 -4.15 15.47 16.49
C ASP A 98 -5.56 16.04 16.28
N ILE A 99 -6.53 15.15 16.04
CA ILE A 99 -7.95 15.47 15.91
C ILE A 99 -8.56 15.35 17.31
N ILE A 100 -9.04 16.47 17.82
CA ILE A 100 -9.49 16.60 19.21
C ILE A 100 -10.98 16.95 19.19
N PRO A 101 -11.85 16.13 19.83
CA PRO A 101 -13.27 16.44 19.92
C PRO A 101 -13.45 17.67 20.81
N ALA A 102 -14.48 18.46 20.55
CA ALA A 102 -14.65 19.71 21.26
C ALA A 102 -14.92 19.53 22.77
N PHE A 103 -15.49 18.39 23.19
CA PHE A 103 -15.56 17.81 24.54
C PHE A 103 -15.71 16.26 24.42
N PRO A 104 -15.44 15.44 25.47
CA PRO A 104 -15.56 13.98 25.35
C PRO A 104 -16.99 13.60 24.94
N ALA A 105 -17.13 12.63 24.04
CA ALA A 105 -18.43 12.03 23.77
C ALA A 105 -19.03 11.58 25.12
N PRO A 106 -20.32 11.85 25.40
CA PRO A 106 -20.95 11.33 26.61
C PRO A 106 -20.72 9.83 26.66
N GLY A 107 -20.30 9.32 27.81
CA GLY A 107 -20.29 7.87 28.02
C GLY A 107 -21.69 7.31 27.80
N PRO A 108 -21.85 6.01 27.48
CA PRO A 108 -23.17 5.41 27.23
C PRO A 108 -24.17 5.55 28.41
N ASN A 109 -23.73 6.03 29.57
CA ASN A 109 -24.52 6.18 30.80
C ASN A 109 -24.51 7.60 31.41
N GLU A 110 -24.03 8.65 30.73
CA GLU A 110 -24.05 10.01 31.30
C GLU A 110 -25.37 10.76 31.00
N PRO A 111 -25.92 11.53 31.97
CA PRO A 111 -27.14 12.31 31.76
C PRO A 111 -26.95 13.40 30.70
N GLN A 112 -27.90 13.50 29.76
CA GLN A 112 -28.03 14.65 28.88
C GLN A 112 -28.64 15.82 29.67
N ASP A 113 -27.80 16.60 30.37
CA ASP A 113 -28.27 17.81 31.04
C ASP A 113 -28.66 18.88 30.00
N GLY A 114 -29.92 19.29 30.06
CA GLY A 114 -30.65 20.03 29.03
C GLY A 114 -30.53 21.55 29.08
N ASP A 115 -29.32 22.10 29.02
CA ASP A 115 -29.11 23.54 28.76
C ASP A 115 -28.71 23.79 27.29
N SER A 116 -29.71 23.70 26.42
CA SER A 116 -29.58 23.71 24.95
C SER A 116 -29.44 25.10 24.32
N GLN A 117 -29.21 26.16 25.09
CA GLN A 117 -29.16 27.54 24.57
C GLN A 117 -27.76 28.19 24.52
N ASN A 118 -26.71 27.49 24.97
CA ASN A 118 -25.31 27.92 24.79
C ASN A 118 -24.50 26.99 23.87
N GLN A 119 -25.14 26.06 23.16
CA GLN A 119 -24.53 25.12 22.19
C GLN A 119 -24.21 25.76 20.84
N GLN A 120 -23.82 27.04 20.83
CA GLN A 120 -23.27 27.69 19.64
C GLN A 120 -21.85 27.14 19.38
N SER A 121 -21.80 25.98 18.72
CA SER A 121 -20.71 25.54 17.83
C SER A 121 -19.31 25.38 18.45
N GLN A 122 -19.14 24.46 19.40
CA GLN A 122 -17.80 23.97 19.71
C GLN A 122 -17.42 22.88 18.69
N LYS A 123 -16.63 23.28 17.70
CA LYS A 123 -16.19 22.44 16.57
C LYS A 123 -15.00 21.57 16.96
N THR A 124 -14.87 20.41 16.32
CA THR A 124 -13.65 19.59 16.34
C THR A 124 -12.42 20.45 16.07
N ARG A 125 -11.39 20.26 16.88
CA ARG A 125 -10.10 20.95 16.78
C ARG A 125 -9.09 20.05 16.10
N VAL A 126 -8.14 20.63 15.38
CA VAL A 126 -7.03 19.90 14.78
C VAL A 126 -5.74 20.62 15.14
N VAL A 127 -4.81 19.90 15.74
CA VAL A 127 -3.49 20.40 16.12
C VAL A 127 -2.42 19.71 15.30
N TYR A 128 -1.47 20.47 14.78
CA TYR A 128 -0.40 19.97 13.92
C TYR A 128 0.98 20.10 14.56
N THR A 129 1.85 19.13 14.27
CA THR A 129 3.29 19.19 14.52
C THR A 129 4.05 18.37 13.49
N SER A 130 5.32 18.66 13.27
CA SER A 130 6.21 17.87 12.42
C SER A 130 7.63 17.82 12.96
N ARG A 131 8.38 16.81 12.53
CA ARG A 131 9.79 16.61 12.87
C ARG A 131 10.58 16.05 11.69
N ARG A 132 11.76 16.61 11.43
CA ARG A 132 12.76 16.04 10.54
C ARG A 132 13.27 14.74 11.15
N GLN A 133 13.41 13.74 10.30
CA GLN A 133 13.91 12.42 10.67
C GLN A 133 15.34 12.23 10.18
N SER A 134 15.82 13.03 9.23
CA SER A 134 17.14 12.84 8.60
C SER A 134 18.23 13.79 9.10
N ASP A 135 18.04 14.51 10.21
CA ASP A 135 18.98 15.56 10.64
C ASP A 135 20.39 15.01 10.92
N ASP A 136 20.51 13.83 11.53
CA ASP A 136 21.82 13.19 11.76
C ASP A 136 22.55 12.90 10.45
N LEU A 137 21.82 12.39 9.45
CA LEU A 137 22.35 12.17 8.10
C LEU A 137 22.78 13.49 7.44
N VAL A 138 21.95 14.53 7.54
CA VAL A 138 22.24 15.86 6.98
C VAL A 138 23.49 16.45 7.60
N ASN A 139 23.58 16.42 8.94
CA ASN A 139 24.72 16.95 9.68
C ASN A 139 26.01 16.17 9.35
N TRP A 140 25.90 14.85 9.20
CA TRP A 140 27.01 14.01 8.78
C TRP A 140 27.48 14.36 7.36
N ILE A 141 26.56 14.49 6.39
CA ILE A 141 26.90 14.86 5.00
C ILE A 141 27.51 16.27 4.93
N LYS A 142 27.00 17.23 5.71
CA LYS A 142 27.60 18.57 5.80
C LYS A 142 29.03 18.55 6.35
N SER A 143 29.33 17.59 7.22
CA SER A 143 30.65 17.46 7.84
C SER A 143 31.63 16.62 6.99
N ASN A 144 31.14 15.62 6.25
CA ASN A 144 31.97 14.59 5.62
C ASN A 144 31.83 14.51 4.08
N GLY A 145 30.83 15.17 3.49
CA GLY A 145 30.44 15.01 2.09
C GLY A 145 29.49 13.83 1.86
N ASP A 146 29.06 13.65 0.61
CA ASP A 146 28.21 12.51 0.24
C ASP A 146 29.06 11.24 0.03
N ASP A 147 29.26 10.50 1.11
CA ASP A 147 29.87 9.16 1.09
C ASP A 147 28.80 8.08 1.38
N ARG A 148 27.50 8.36 1.11
CA ARG A 148 26.40 7.39 1.32
C ARG A 148 26.73 6.07 0.61
N LEU A 149 26.69 4.98 1.38
CA LEU A 149 27.03 3.65 0.86
C LEU A 149 25.95 3.12 -0.08
N PHE A 150 24.69 3.29 0.30
CA PHE A 150 23.53 2.79 -0.43
C PHE A 150 22.37 3.80 -0.41
N SER A 151 21.56 3.80 -1.46
CA SER A 151 20.37 4.62 -1.65
C SER A 151 19.31 3.84 -2.43
N PHE A 152 18.13 4.42 -2.63
CA PHE A 152 17.14 3.87 -3.55
C PHE A 152 17.55 4.09 -5.00
N ALA A 153 17.87 5.33 -5.39
CA ALA A 153 18.12 5.70 -6.79
C ALA A 153 18.98 6.97 -6.96
N GLN A 154 19.83 7.32 -5.99
CA GLN A 154 20.72 8.49 -6.09
C GLN A 154 21.67 8.29 -7.27
N ARG A 155 21.64 9.20 -8.25
CA ARG A 155 22.57 9.18 -9.37
C ARG A 155 23.97 9.51 -8.89
N SER A 156 24.95 8.77 -9.40
CA SER A 156 26.36 9.11 -9.23
C SER A 156 26.69 10.41 -9.96
N ASP A 157 27.55 11.26 -9.38
CA ASP A 157 28.02 12.47 -10.05
C ASP A 157 28.73 12.12 -11.37
N PRO A 158 28.28 12.67 -12.52
CA PRO A 158 28.85 12.38 -13.84
C PRO A 158 30.34 12.78 -13.96
N CYS A 159 30.83 13.68 -13.11
CA CYS A 159 32.24 14.10 -13.05
C CYS A 159 33.16 13.05 -12.41
N VAL A 160 32.59 12.03 -11.76
CA VAL A 160 33.35 10.92 -11.18
C VAL A 160 33.78 9.97 -12.31
N GLY A 161 35.03 10.14 -12.75
CA GLY A 161 35.67 9.26 -13.74
C GLY A 161 35.74 7.79 -13.29
N LEU A 162 36.12 6.90 -14.22
CA LEU A 162 36.14 5.44 -14.01
C LEU A 162 36.91 5.01 -12.74
N PHE A 163 38.03 5.69 -12.41
CA PHE A 163 38.82 5.41 -11.21
C PHE A 163 38.06 5.71 -9.91
N GLY A 164 37.28 6.79 -9.87
CA GLY A 164 36.42 7.13 -8.73
C GLY A 164 35.31 6.10 -8.52
N LYS A 165 34.73 5.57 -9.61
CA LYS A 165 33.75 4.47 -9.55
C LYS A 165 34.37 3.18 -8.99
N VAL A 166 35.58 2.82 -9.41
CA VAL A 166 36.33 1.68 -8.85
C VAL A 166 36.61 1.88 -7.35
N MET A 167 37.05 3.07 -6.95
CA MET A 167 37.31 3.37 -5.53
C MET A 167 36.04 3.36 -4.69
N SER A 168 34.91 3.87 -5.20
CA SER A 168 33.61 3.80 -4.52
C SER A 168 33.13 2.36 -4.33
N THR A 169 33.35 1.50 -5.34
CA THR A 169 33.05 0.06 -5.25
C THR A 169 33.93 -0.61 -4.19
N PHE A 170 35.23 -0.28 -4.14
CA PHE A 170 36.14 -0.81 -3.12
C PHE A 170 35.77 -0.32 -1.71
N LYS A 171 35.43 0.96 -1.54
CA LYS A 171 34.89 1.51 -0.28
C LYS A 171 33.65 0.72 0.14
N ARG A 172 32.64 0.56 -0.72
CA ARG A 172 31.42 -0.21 -0.43
C ARG A 172 31.71 -1.67 -0.10
N ALA A 173 32.61 -2.34 -0.82
CA ALA A 173 32.99 -3.73 -0.54
C ALA A 173 33.73 -3.90 0.80
N ARG A 174 34.56 -2.92 1.18
CA ARG A 174 35.33 -2.92 2.43
C ARG A 174 34.46 -2.53 3.63
N PHE A 175 33.70 -1.44 3.51
CA PHE A 175 32.87 -0.86 4.57
C PHE A 175 31.49 -1.49 4.67
N GLY A 176 30.87 -1.94 3.56
CA GLY A 176 29.60 -2.67 3.59
C GLY A 176 29.67 -4.04 4.28
N ARG A 177 30.88 -4.55 4.56
CA ARG A 177 31.12 -5.74 5.40
C ARG A 177 31.44 -5.41 6.87
N THR A 178 31.68 -4.15 7.23
CA THR A 178 32.26 -3.77 8.54
C THR A 178 31.73 -2.48 9.19
N SER A 179 30.92 -1.63 8.55
CA SER A 179 30.86 -0.23 8.98
C SER A 179 29.85 0.08 10.09
N GLN A 180 30.39 0.24 11.31
CA GLN A 180 29.82 1.10 12.35
C GLN A 180 29.54 2.54 11.87
N VAL A 181 30.14 2.99 10.75
CA VAL A 181 30.08 4.37 10.24
C VAL A 181 28.69 4.80 9.75
N SER A 182 27.84 3.87 9.30
CA SER A 182 26.48 4.19 8.80
C SER A 182 25.37 4.00 9.83
N ARG A 183 25.68 3.46 11.02
CA ARG A 183 24.68 3.20 12.05
C ARG A 183 24.15 4.52 12.60
N GLY A 184 22.83 4.71 12.56
CA GLY A 184 22.18 5.93 13.03
C GLY A 184 21.94 6.97 11.93
N LEU A 185 22.50 6.78 10.73
CA LEU A 185 22.41 7.74 9.62
C LEU A 185 21.37 7.34 8.56
N GLU A 186 20.59 6.29 8.77
CA GLU A 186 19.65 5.80 7.78
C GLU A 186 18.47 6.78 7.56
N ASN A 187 18.15 7.02 6.28
CA ASN A 187 17.00 7.82 5.87
C ASN A 187 15.75 6.94 5.76
N ILE A 188 15.02 6.80 6.86
CA ILE A 188 13.84 5.93 6.97
C ILE A 188 12.60 6.80 7.13
N ALA A 189 11.72 6.81 6.12
CA ALA A 189 10.55 7.69 6.06
C ALA A 189 9.44 7.21 5.10
N VAL A 190 9.18 5.90 5.03
CA VAL A 190 8.21 5.35 4.07
C VAL A 190 6.87 5.02 4.74
N THR A 191 6.87 4.15 5.74
CA THR A 191 5.66 3.75 6.49
C THR A 191 5.81 3.96 7.99
N VAL A 192 4.69 3.90 8.72
CA VAL A 192 4.62 4.06 10.17
C VAL A 192 3.87 2.88 10.80
N VAL A 193 4.46 2.23 11.79
CA VAL A 193 3.80 1.27 12.69
C VAL A 193 3.59 1.94 14.03
N THR A 194 2.34 2.29 14.32
CA THR A 194 1.97 3.15 15.47
C THR A 194 1.81 2.40 16.79
N GLN A 195 1.69 1.08 16.73
CA GLN A 195 1.55 0.19 17.88
C GLN A 195 2.46 -1.03 17.66
N PRO A 196 3.79 -0.87 17.76
CA PRO A 196 4.67 -2.02 17.66
C PRO A 196 4.46 -2.98 18.85
N PRO A 197 4.48 -4.30 18.63
CA PRO A 197 4.25 -5.30 19.70
C PRO A 197 5.44 -5.47 20.64
N VAL A 198 6.60 -4.94 20.28
CA VAL A 198 7.86 -5.10 21.01
C VAL A 198 8.54 -3.75 21.14
N GLN A 199 9.16 -3.49 22.27
CA GLN A 199 10.08 -2.37 22.39
C GLN A 199 11.46 -2.78 21.89
N LEU A 200 11.99 -2.00 20.97
CA LEU A 200 13.36 -2.16 20.47
C LEU A 200 14.29 -1.14 21.13
N GLU A 201 15.56 -1.51 21.22
CA GLU A 201 16.61 -0.62 21.72
C GLU A 201 17.37 0.00 20.54
N ARG A 202 17.91 1.20 20.74
CA ARG A 202 18.81 1.83 19.75
C ARG A 202 20.12 1.05 19.67
N GLU A 203 20.66 0.87 18.46
CA GLU A 203 21.88 0.07 18.26
C GLU A 203 23.10 0.59 19.05
N ASP A 204 23.22 1.90 19.26
CA ASP A 204 24.38 2.50 19.95
C ASP A 204 24.51 2.06 21.42
N ASN A 205 23.37 1.82 22.10
CA ASN A 205 23.38 1.31 23.48
C ASN A 205 23.95 -0.12 23.55
N LEU A 206 23.70 -0.92 22.52
CA LEU A 206 24.16 -2.31 22.45
C LEU A 206 25.67 -2.41 22.17
N VAL A 207 26.26 -1.38 21.54
CA VAL A 207 27.71 -1.30 21.33
C VAL A 207 28.42 -0.93 22.64
N GLN A 208 27.87 0.01 23.42
CA GLN A 208 28.43 0.40 24.71
C GLN A 208 28.37 -0.70 25.77
N ALA A 209 27.29 -1.50 25.80
CA ALA A 209 27.16 -2.64 26.73
C ALA A 209 28.21 -3.75 26.50
N ASN A 210 28.81 -3.82 25.30
CA ASN A 210 29.84 -4.79 24.93
C ASN A 210 31.27 -4.24 25.02
N SER A 211 31.48 -2.95 25.30
CA SER A 211 32.79 -2.38 25.63
C SER A 211 32.99 -2.42 27.14
N SER A 212 34.01 -3.14 27.60
CA SER A 212 34.30 -3.43 29.01
C SER A 212 34.85 -2.26 29.83
N ASP A 213 34.24 -1.07 29.76
CA ASP A 213 34.63 0.06 30.59
C ASP A 213 33.38 0.78 31.15
N PRO A 214 32.94 0.46 32.38
CA PRO A 214 31.78 1.08 32.97
C PRO A 214 32.18 2.47 33.45
N ASN A 215 31.87 3.51 32.67
CA ASN A 215 31.92 4.88 33.18
C ASN A 215 30.65 5.12 34.03
N PRO A 216 30.74 5.22 35.37
CA PRO A 216 29.57 5.38 36.22
C PRO A 216 29.27 6.86 36.34
N GLY A 217 28.35 7.38 35.53
CA GLY A 217 28.19 8.84 35.45
C GLY A 217 26.81 9.39 35.15
N GLU A 218 25.87 8.63 34.57
CA GLU A 218 24.48 9.07 34.45
C GLU A 218 23.54 7.88 34.65
N PRO A 219 22.57 7.95 35.57
CA PRO A 219 21.56 6.93 35.67
C PRO A 219 20.76 6.94 34.37
N ALA A 220 20.81 5.82 33.63
CA ALA A 220 19.78 5.50 32.66
C ALA A 220 18.44 5.69 33.37
N THR A 221 17.62 6.63 32.90
CA THR A 221 16.28 6.88 33.41
C THR A 221 15.41 5.65 33.12
N SER A 222 15.53 4.65 33.99
CA SER A 222 14.64 3.51 34.10
C SER A 222 13.31 4.02 34.66
N GLY A 223 12.43 4.48 33.78
CA GLY A 223 11.13 4.95 34.25
C GLY A 223 10.26 5.73 33.28
N HIS A 224 10.08 5.26 32.04
CA HIS A 224 8.86 5.56 31.28
C HIS A 224 8.51 4.34 30.42
N GLN A 225 7.31 3.79 30.61
CA GLN A 225 6.72 2.79 29.71
C GLN A 225 6.83 3.33 28.26
N SER A 226 7.47 2.58 27.36
CA SER A 226 8.03 3.12 26.11
C SER A 226 6.97 3.48 25.07
N ASN A 227 6.89 4.77 24.76
CA ASN A 227 5.91 5.40 23.87
C ASN A 227 6.47 5.64 22.46
N THR A 228 7.06 4.62 21.83
CA THR A 228 7.66 4.77 20.48
C THR A 228 6.81 4.14 19.39
N ILE A 229 6.76 4.80 18.22
CA ILE A 229 6.31 4.23 16.95
C ILE A 229 7.52 3.79 16.13
N TRP A 230 7.32 2.88 15.18
CA TRP A 230 8.36 2.52 14.21
C TRP A 230 8.11 3.21 12.88
N MET A 231 9.17 3.74 12.27
CA MET A 231 9.17 4.12 10.87
C MET A 231 10.01 3.11 10.07
N LEU A 232 9.51 2.70 8.90
CA LEU A 232 10.12 1.66 8.07
C LEU A 232 10.45 2.16 6.66
N THR A 233 11.30 1.40 5.99
CA THR A 233 11.66 1.50 4.56
C THR A 233 11.91 0.08 4.03
N ASP A 234 12.34 -0.11 2.79
CA ASP A 234 12.58 -1.43 2.19
C ASP A 234 13.90 -2.09 2.63
N THR A 235 14.37 -1.76 3.83
CA THR A 235 15.55 -2.36 4.46
C THR A 235 15.17 -3.02 5.79
N SER A 236 16.08 -3.80 6.37
CA SER A 236 15.89 -4.37 7.70
C SER A 236 16.02 -3.35 8.85
N SER A 237 16.33 -2.09 8.55
CA SER A 237 16.50 -1.04 9.57
C SER A 237 15.15 -0.45 9.97
N ILE A 238 15.04 -0.08 11.24
CA ILE A 238 13.82 0.42 11.86
C ILE A 238 14.16 1.72 12.58
N SER A 239 13.51 2.83 12.23
CA SER A 239 13.66 4.06 12.99
C SER A 239 12.66 4.08 14.15
N LEU A 240 13.17 4.30 15.36
CA LEU A 240 12.38 4.42 16.58
C LEU A 240 12.07 5.90 16.80
N VAL A 241 10.79 6.26 16.88
CA VAL A 241 10.34 7.65 16.97
C VAL A 241 9.44 7.81 18.19
N ASP A 242 9.66 8.83 19.01
CA ASP A 242 8.79 9.14 20.13
C ASP A 242 7.41 9.57 19.61
N LYS A 243 6.36 8.89 20.05
CA LYS A 243 4.99 9.11 19.56
C LYS A 243 4.46 10.51 19.90
N THR A 244 4.96 11.14 20.96
CA THR A 244 4.51 12.43 21.47
C THR A 244 5.33 13.59 20.90
N THR A 245 6.65 13.52 20.92
CA THR A 245 7.52 14.60 20.44
C THR A 245 7.81 14.49 18.94
N MET A 246 7.59 13.33 18.34
CA MET A 246 7.98 12.96 16.98
C MET A 246 9.50 12.93 16.74
N GLU A 247 10.30 13.01 17.81
CA GLU A 247 11.75 12.96 17.70
C GLU A 247 12.23 11.52 17.44
N ARG A 248 13.23 11.39 16.57
CA ARG A 248 13.93 10.12 16.38
C ARG A 248 14.70 9.80 17.66
N VAL A 249 14.33 8.70 18.30
CA VAL A 249 15.00 8.16 19.50
C VAL A 249 16.25 7.36 19.12
N GLY A 250 16.22 6.71 17.97
CA GLY A 250 17.36 5.98 17.43
C GLY A 250 16.97 5.06 16.28
N ILE A 251 17.91 4.17 15.92
CA ILE A 251 17.73 3.17 14.87
C ILE A 251 18.00 1.78 15.46
N SER A 252 17.18 0.83 15.05
CA SER A 252 17.25 -0.59 15.37
C SER A 252 17.25 -1.40 14.07
N THR A 253 17.39 -2.71 14.17
CA THR A 253 17.32 -3.63 13.02
C THR A 253 16.51 -4.87 13.36
N GLN A 254 15.97 -5.53 12.33
CA GLN A 254 15.24 -6.80 12.49
C GLN A 254 16.07 -7.90 13.19
N LYS A 255 17.40 -7.78 13.22
CA LYS A 255 18.26 -8.70 13.98
C LYS A 255 17.99 -8.70 15.49
N GLN A 256 17.51 -7.57 16.06
CA GLN A 256 17.08 -7.53 17.47
C GLN A 256 15.78 -8.32 17.70
N LEU A 257 14.92 -8.42 16.70
CA LEU A 257 13.71 -9.25 16.76
C LEU A 257 14.09 -10.73 16.77
N HIS A 258 15.01 -11.13 15.89
CA HIS A 258 15.53 -12.51 15.84
C HIS A 258 16.92 -12.55 15.18
N PRO A 259 17.90 -13.31 15.72
CA PRO A 259 19.31 -13.26 15.28
C PRO A 259 19.55 -13.63 13.81
N GLU A 260 18.66 -14.46 13.22
CA GLU A 260 18.74 -14.83 11.81
C GLU A 260 18.20 -13.77 10.83
N LEU A 261 17.50 -12.72 11.30
CA LEU A 261 16.99 -11.64 10.45
C LEU A 261 18.08 -10.60 10.18
N ALA A 262 19.20 -11.08 9.63
CA ALA A 262 20.41 -10.30 9.38
C ALA A 262 20.59 -9.88 7.91
N GLY A 263 19.64 -10.24 7.03
CA GLY A 263 19.64 -9.78 5.64
C GLY A 263 19.32 -8.28 5.56
N PRO A 264 19.91 -7.53 4.60
CA PRO A 264 19.80 -6.08 4.56
C PRO A 264 18.45 -5.56 4.03
N PHE A 265 17.66 -6.41 3.35
CA PHE A 265 16.39 -6.01 2.75
C PHE A 265 15.19 -6.60 3.49
N SER A 266 14.12 -5.82 3.49
CA SER A 266 12.77 -6.16 3.95
C SER A 266 11.81 -5.29 3.14
N CYS A 267 10.54 -5.21 3.51
CA CYS A 267 9.65 -4.22 2.92
C CYS A 267 9.09 -3.24 3.95
N ALA A 268 8.77 -2.05 3.48
CA ALA A 268 8.17 -1.00 4.30
C ALA A 268 6.76 -1.40 4.79
N HIS A 269 6.02 -2.20 4.03
CA HIS A 269 4.67 -2.64 4.40
C HIS A 269 4.67 -3.91 5.26
N ALA A 270 5.09 -3.79 6.52
CA ALA A 270 4.84 -4.84 7.51
C ALA A 270 3.32 -5.02 7.70
N ALA A 271 2.82 -6.24 7.56
CA ALA A 271 1.39 -6.53 7.63
C ALA A 271 0.97 -6.85 9.07
N ARG A 272 -0.04 -6.15 9.58
CA ARG A 272 -0.67 -6.46 10.88
C ARG A 272 -1.88 -7.35 10.66
N ASP A 273 -1.94 -8.47 11.36
CA ASP A 273 -3.12 -9.32 11.36
C ASP A 273 -4.30 -8.62 12.08
N PRO A 274 -5.49 -8.54 11.46
CA PRO A 274 -6.62 -7.81 12.02
C PRO A 274 -7.27 -8.51 13.23
N VAL A 275 -7.03 -9.80 13.45
CA VAL A 275 -7.59 -10.62 14.53
C VAL A 275 -6.61 -10.71 15.71
N THR A 276 -5.36 -11.11 15.45
CA THR A 276 -4.37 -11.35 16.51
C THR A 276 -3.54 -10.12 16.85
N GLY A 277 -3.47 -9.15 15.93
CA GLY A 277 -2.59 -7.99 16.05
C GLY A 277 -1.12 -8.28 15.75
N ASP A 278 -0.76 -9.52 15.43
CA ASP A 278 0.61 -9.93 15.08
C ASP A 278 1.12 -9.16 13.88
N ILE A 279 2.44 -8.96 13.83
CA ILE A 279 3.09 -8.32 12.68
C ILE A 279 3.85 -9.36 11.87
N TYR A 280 3.63 -9.36 10.55
CA TYR A 280 4.34 -10.20 9.59
C TYR A 280 5.22 -9.33 8.70
N ASN A 281 6.38 -9.85 8.32
CA ASN A 281 7.23 -9.29 7.27
C ASN A 281 8.19 -10.37 6.75
N TYR A 282 9.04 -10.04 5.78
CA TYR A 282 10.14 -10.88 5.33
C TYR A 282 11.49 -10.21 5.58
N ASN A 283 12.53 -11.03 5.67
CA ASN A 283 13.92 -10.58 5.63
C ASN A 283 14.64 -11.28 4.46
N LEU A 284 15.35 -10.51 3.65
CA LEU A 284 16.08 -10.97 2.48
C LEU A 284 17.57 -10.80 2.68
N GLU A 285 18.26 -11.93 2.75
CA GLU A 285 19.72 -11.99 2.67
C GLU A 285 20.14 -12.15 1.21
N VAL A 286 20.95 -11.21 0.74
CA VAL A 286 21.39 -11.13 -0.64
C VAL A 286 22.63 -12.00 -0.85
N GLY A 287 22.63 -12.76 -1.95
CA GLY A 287 23.78 -13.54 -2.37
C GLY A 287 23.46 -14.46 -3.55
N PRO A 288 24.41 -15.32 -3.96
CA PRO A 288 24.22 -16.26 -5.06
C PRO A 288 23.03 -17.20 -4.87
N ASN A 289 22.75 -17.55 -3.61
CA ASN A 289 21.55 -18.23 -3.15
C ASN A 289 20.82 -17.28 -2.17
N PRO A 290 20.01 -16.35 -2.68
CA PRO A 290 19.32 -15.38 -1.85
C PRO A 290 18.40 -16.12 -0.88
N THR A 291 18.41 -15.75 0.40
CA THR A 291 17.63 -16.41 1.44
C THR A 291 16.51 -15.49 1.89
N TYR A 292 15.27 -15.94 1.70
CA TYR A 292 14.06 -15.28 2.20
C TYR A 292 13.66 -15.94 3.52
N ARG A 293 13.40 -15.12 4.54
CA ARG A 293 12.89 -15.54 5.85
C ARG A 293 11.58 -14.82 6.10
N ILE A 294 10.47 -15.56 6.15
CA ILE A 294 9.17 -15.02 6.55
C ILE A 294 9.10 -15.11 8.06
N PHE A 295 8.79 -14.00 8.72
CA PHE A 295 8.70 -13.96 10.17
C PHE A 295 7.41 -13.33 10.67
N ARG A 296 7.03 -13.74 11.87
CA ARG A 296 5.90 -13.24 12.64
C ARG A 296 6.42 -12.72 13.97
N ILE A 297 5.99 -11.53 14.37
CA ILE A 297 6.12 -11.01 15.72
C ILE A 297 4.77 -11.22 16.39
N ASP A 298 4.74 -12.06 17.42
CA ASP A 298 3.55 -12.32 18.21
C ASP A 298 3.17 -11.07 19.01
N ALA A 299 1.94 -10.58 18.85
CA ALA A 299 1.53 -9.34 19.49
C ALA A 299 1.30 -9.45 21.01
N ALA A 300 1.02 -10.65 21.50
CA ALA A 300 0.73 -10.87 22.92
C ALA A 300 2.03 -11.09 23.72
N SER A 301 2.97 -11.86 23.18
CA SER A 301 4.22 -12.21 23.87
C SER A 301 5.41 -11.34 23.46
N GLY A 302 5.32 -10.67 22.30
CA GLY A 302 6.45 -9.97 21.69
C GLY A 302 7.51 -10.89 21.09
N THR A 303 7.31 -12.20 21.07
CA THR A 303 8.31 -13.14 20.53
C THR A 303 8.29 -13.15 19.01
N THR A 304 9.46 -13.25 18.38
CA THR A 304 9.57 -13.36 16.93
C THR A 304 9.88 -14.79 16.51
N GLU A 305 9.14 -15.28 15.51
CA GLU A 305 9.27 -16.62 14.95
C GLU A 305 9.56 -16.55 13.44
N ILE A 306 10.50 -17.36 12.95
CA ILE A 306 10.69 -17.60 11.51
C ILE A 306 9.76 -18.73 11.07
N MET A 307 8.76 -18.38 10.28
CA MET A 307 7.71 -19.28 9.82
C MET A 307 8.13 -20.10 8.60
N ALA A 308 8.93 -19.49 7.73
CA ALA A 308 9.46 -20.13 6.54
C ALA A 308 10.84 -19.57 6.20
N ARG A 309 11.72 -20.46 5.75
CA ARG A 309 13.03 -20.13 5.20
C ARG A 309 13.19 -20.85 3.88
N PHE A 310 13.51 -20.12 2.82
CA PHE A 310 13.83 -20.72 1.53
C PHE A 310 14.94 -19.94 0.84
N ALA A 311 15.85 -20.69 0.20
CA ALA A 311 16.98 -20.13 -0.51
C ALA A 311 17.19 -20.89 -1.80
N HIS A 312 17.08 -20.20 -2.93
CA HIS A 312 17.29 -20.85 -4.23
C HIS A 312 17.81 -19.85 -5.27
N ARG A 313 18.83 -20.27 -6.01
CA ARG A 313 19.51 -19.45 -7.03
C ARG A 313 18.57 -18.88 -8.09
N SER A 314 17.52 -19.63 -8.45
CA SER A 314 16.56 -19.21 -9.49
C SER A 314 15.60 -18.11 -9.05
N LEU A 315 15.47 -17.85 -7.74
CA LEU A 315 14.61 -16.78 -7.26
C LEU A 315 15.25 -15.41 -7.48
N GLY A 316 16.58 -15.32 -7.33
CA GLY A 316 17.29 -14.04 -7.33
C GLY A 316 16.90 -13.17 -6.11
N PRO A 317 17.80 -12.28 -5.65
CA PRO A 317 17.40 -11.23 -4.72
C PRO A 317 16.49 -10.26 -5.48
N THR A 318 15.24 -10.13 -5.06
CA THR A 318 14.21 -9.37 -5.76
C THR A 318 13.77 -8.19 -4.90
N TYR A 319 13.74 -6.99 -5.47
CA TYR A 319 13.17 -5.82 -4.81
C TYR A 319 11.65 -6.00 -4.68
N MET A 320 11.12 -5.85 -3.46
CA MET A 320 9.72 -6.09 -3.15
C MET A 320 9.26 -5.15 -2.04
N HIS A 321 8.24 -4.35 -2.33
CA HIS A 321 7.78 -3.25 -1.47
C HIS A 321 6.62 -3.63 -0.54
N SER A 322 5.86 -4.66 -0.89
CA SER A 322 4.79 -5.20 -0.05
C SER A 322 4.51 -6.67 -0.39
N PHE A 323 3.68 -7.32 0.42
CA PHE A 323 3.30 -8.72 0.29
C PHE A 323 1.88 -8.94 0.80
N PHE A 324 1.30 -10.10 0.51
CA PHE A 324 -0.08 -10.38 0.91
C PHE A 324 -0.19 -11.20 2.18
N LEU A 325 -1.28 -10.95 2.89
CA LEU A 325 -1.73 -11.72 4.05
C LEU A 325 -3.17 -12.17 3.82
N THR A 326 -3.46 -13.45 4.03
CA THR A 326 -4.82 -13.97 4.21
C THR A 326 -4.96 -14.48 5.64
N GLU A 327 -6.12 -15.03 6.01
CA GLU A 327 -6.30 -15.68 7.31
C GLU A 327 -5.30 -16.85 7.52
N ARG A 328 -4.91 -17.58 6.47
CA ARG A 328 -4.03 -18.75 6.57
C ARG A 328 -2.71 -18.67 5.83
N HIS A 329 -2.50 -17.66 4.98
CA HIS A 329 -1.32 -17.57 4.13
C HIS A 329 -0.57 -16.24 4.27
N VAL A 330 0.76 -16.32 4.21
CA VAL A 330 1.62 -15.22 3.77
C VAL A 330 1.99 -15.50 2.31
N ILE A 331 1.90 -14.51 1.43
CA ILE A 331 2.18 -14.71 0.00
C ILE A 331 3.16 -13.64 -0.47
N LEU A 332 4.34 -14.09 -0.91
CA LEU A 332 5.29 -13.21 -1.58
C LEU A 332 5.03 -13.21 -3.09
N CYS A 333 4.87 -12.02 -3.66
CA CYS A 333 4.89 -11.80 -5.10
C CYS A 333 6.27 -11.24 -5.47
N LEU A 334 7.07 -11.99 -6.23
CA LEU A 334 8.41 -11.63 -6.66
C LEU A 334 8.33 -11.07 -8.08
N PRO A 335 8.28 -9.73 -8.25
CA PRO A 335 8.15 -9.10 -9.56
C PRO A 335 9.41 -9.27 -10.40
N VAL A 336 9.37 -8.82 -11.66
CA VAL A 336 10.55 -8.72 -12.53
C VAL A 336 11.41 -7.52 -12.12
N ALA A 337 11.96 -7.59 -10.91
CA ALA A 337 12.81 -6.57 -10.28
C ALA A 337 13.98 -7.24 -9.51
N GLN A 338 14.61 -8.22 -10.15
CA GLN A 338 15.76 -8.93 -9.58
C GLN A 338 17.01 -8.06 -9.63
N MET A 339 17.81 -8.07 -8.57
CA MET A 339 19.10 -7.38 -8.54
C MET A 339 20.15 -8.18 -9.33
N GLY A 340 20.86 -7.47 -10.20
CA GLY A 340 21.87 -7.98 -11.11
C GLY A 340 23.04 -8.66 -10.39
N TYR A 341 23.67 -9.62 -11.08
CA TYR A 341 24.79 -10.41 -10.56
C TYR A 341 24.51 -11.03 -9.19
N LYS A 342 23.26 -11.46 -8.95
CA LYS A 342 22.80 -12.02 -7.67
C LYS A 342 23.05 -11.09 -6.49
N GLY A 343 22.86 -9.78 -6.73
CA GLY A 343 22.99 -8.72 -5.76
C GLY A 343 24.37 -8.04 -5.72
N ALA A 344 25.38 -8.56 -6.41
CA ALA A 344 26.67 -7.87 -6.49
C ALA A 344 26.56 -6.50 -7.21
N ALA A 345 25.54 -6.33 -8.08
CA ALA A 345 25.22 -5.04 -8.69
C ALA A 345 24.97 -3.95 -7.64
N MET A 346 24.35 -4.28 -6.50
CA MET A 346 24.11 -3.31 -5.42
C MET A 346 25.42 -2.70 -4.90
N MET A 347 26.48 -3.50 -4.80
CA MET A 347 27.80 -3.02 -4.35
C MET A 347 28.49 -2.11 -5.39
N VAL A 348 28.21 -2.35 -6.67
CA VAL A 348 28.78 -1.60 -7.80
C VAL A 348 28.08 -0.25 -7.94
N TYR A 349 26.75 -0.26 -8.04
CA TYR A 349 25.97 0.95 -8.30
C TYR A 349 25.67 1.75 -7.03
N GLY A 350 25.52 1.06 -5.88
CA GLY A 350 25.18 1.71 -4.61
C GLY A 350 23.73 2.21 -4.54
N ASN A 351 22.87 1.75 -5.45
CA ASN A 351 21.46 2.06 -5.42
C ASN A 351 20.61 0.90 -5.98
N VAL A 352 19.35 0.82 -5.56
CA VAL A 352 18.42 -0.24 -5.95
C VAL A 352 18.14 -0.19 -7.45
N VAL A 353 17.72 0.97 -7.98
CA VAL A 353 17.21 1.09 -9.35
C VAL A 353 18.24 0.69 -10.41
N GLU A 354 19.46 1.22 -10.35
CA GLU A 354 20.53 0.85 -11.29
C GLU A 354 21.05 -0.58 -11.09
N SER A 355 20.82 -1.18 -9.92
CA SER A 355 21.20 -2.57 -9.67
C SER A 355 20.27 -3.59 -10.32
N LEU A 356 19.06 -3.18 -10.73
CA LEU A 356 18.06 -4.12 -11.27
C LEU A 356 18.47 -4.65 -12.64
N VAL A 357 18.25 -5.94 -12.87
CA VAL A 357 18.31 -6.54 -14.21
C VAL A 357 17.31 -5.81 -15.11
N PRO A 358 17.68 -5.48 -16.37
CA PRO A 358 16.74 -4.88 -17.33
C PRO A 358 15.41 -5.63 -17.36
N PHE A 359 14.31 -4.88 -17.37
CA PHE A 359 12.98 -5.49 -17.41
C PHE A 359 12.81 -6.25 -18.72
N ASP A 360 12.35 -7.49 -18.64
CA ASP A 360 12.10 -8.35 -19.78
C ASP A 360 10.68 -8.90 -19.68
N PRO A 361 9.75 -8.47 -20.56
CA PRO A 361 8.35 -8.88 -20.50
C PRO A 361 8.15 -10.38 -20.79
N SER A 362 9.17 -11.09 -21.29
CA SER A 362 9.12 -12.55 -21.48
C SER A 362 9.35 -13.35 -20.19
N GLN A 363 9.83 -12.69 -19.12
CA GLN A 363 9.95 -13.31 -17.81
C GLN A 363 8.59 -13.44 -17.12
N THR A 364 8.56 -14.19 -16.02
CA THR A 364 7.36 -14.40 -15.21
C THR A 364 7.55 -13.83 -13.81
N THR A 365 6.50 -13.26 -13.26
CA THR A 365 6.41 -12.94 -11.83
C THR A 365 6.09 -14.20 -11.04
N LYS A 366 6.82 -14.46 -9.94
CA LYS A 366 6.68 -15.67 -9.12
C LYS A 366 5.88 -15.38 -7.85
N TRP A 367 4.98 -16.27 -7.49
CA TRP A 367 4.14 -16.16 -6.30
C TRP A 367 4.42 -17.33 -5.37
N ILE A 368 4.84 -17.04 -4.14
CA ILE A 368 5.24 -18.04 -3.15
C ILE A 368 4.24 -18.01 -2.02
N PHE A 369 3.53 -19.11 -1.82
CA PHE A 369 2.51 -19.27 -0.78
C PHE A 369 3.12 -19.97 0.42
N ILE A 370 2.97 -19.37 1.60
CA ILE A 370 3.46 -19.89 2.88
C ILE A 370 2.23 -20.06 3.78
N ASP A 371 2.06 -21.26 4.36
CA ASP A 371 1.05 -21.47 5.41
C ASP A 371 1.55 -20.80 6.70
N ARG A 372 0.73 -19.91 7.26
CA ARG A 372 1.02 -19.18 8.49
C ARG A 372 0.32 -19.75 9.72
N THR A 373 -0.35 -20.90 9.59
CA THR A 373 -0.97 -21.61 10.71
C THR A 373 0.03 -22.53 11.41
N ALA A 374 -0.21 -22.83 12.68
CA ALA A 374 0.64 -23.76 13.43
C ALA A 374 0.63 -25.19 12.86
N ALA A 375 -0.39 -25.54 12.06
CA ALA A 375 -0.60 -26.88 11.53
C ALA A 375 0.41 -27.26 10.44
N ARG A 376 0.95 -26.28 9.72
CA ARG A 376 1.87 -26.51 8.60
C ARG A 376 2.85 -25.35 8.50
N ARG A 377 4.14 -25.66 8.37
CA ARG A 377 5.20 -24.66 8.22
C ARG A 377 5.83 -24.73 6.83
N GLY A 378 6.26 -23.58 6.33
CA GLY A 378 7.04 -23.48 5.09
C GLY A 378 6.21 -23.19 3.83
N VAL A 379 6.89 -23.27 2.69
CA VAL A 379 6.32 -22.99 1.36
C VAL A 379 5.38 -24.14 0.96
N ILE A 380 4.16 -23.79 0.58
CA ILE A 380 3.12 -24.76 0.22
C ILE A 380 2.83 -24.83 -1.27
N ALA A 381 3.11 -23.75 -2.00
CA ALA A 381 2.94 -23.66 -3.44
C ALA A 381 3.79 -22.54 -4.03
N VAL A 382 4.16 -22.72 -5.29
CA VAL A 382 4.70 -21.65 -6.15
C VAL A 382 3.82 -21.55 -7.39
N ARG A 383 3.48 -20.34 -7.81
CA ARG A 383 2.74 -20.04 -9.04
C ARG A 383 3.45 -18.96 -9.83
N GLU A 384 3.07 -18.82 -11.09
CA GLU A 384 3.65 -17.82 -12.00
C GLU A 384 2.54 -17.08 -12.73
N THR A 385 2.80 -15.81 -13.00
CA THR A 385 1.97 -14.92 -13.83
C THR A 385 2.87 -14.21 -14.84
N PRO A 386 2.31 -13.52 -15.85
CA PRO A 386 3.10 -12.66 -16.72
C PRO A 386 3.97 -11.65 -15.95
N ALA A 387 5.03 -11.17 -16.60
CA ALA A 387 5.92 -10.14 -16.07
C ALA A 387 5.14 -8.91 -15.60
N MET A 388 5.48 -8.44 -14.40
CA MET A 388 4.97 -7.18 -13.88
C MET A 388 5.94 -6.59 -12.86
N PHE A 389 5.70 -5.33 -12.52
CA PHE A 389 6.26 -4.64 -11.38
C PHE A 389 5.12 -4.13 -10.49
N PHE A 390 5.33 -3.99 -9.19
CA PHE A 390 4.34 -3.40 -8.28
C PHE A 390 5.01 -2.79 -7.06
N PHE A 391 4.33 -1.80 -6.46
CA PHE A 391 4.64 -1.31 -5.12
C PHE A 391 3.67 -1.89 -4.10
N HIS A 392 2.36 -1.70 -4.32
CA HIS A 392 1.34 -1.96 -3.30
C HIS A 392 0.44 -3.15 -3.62
N THR A 393 0.44 -4.12 -2.72
CA THR A 393 -0.70 -5.03 -2.53
C THR A 393 -1.85 -4.28 -1.86
N ILE A 394 -3.09 -4.62 -2.22
CA ILE A 394 -4.32 -4.05 -1.65
C ILE A 394 -4.84 -4.96 -0.54
N ASN A 395 -5.17 -6.21 -0.89
CA ASN A 395 -5.74 -7.18 0.03
C ASN A 395 -5.63 -8.61 -0.54
N ALA A 396 -5.82 -9.61 0.31
CA ALA A 396 -6.00 -10.99 -0.14
C ALA A 396 -6.93 -11.76 0.80
N TRP A 397 -7.63 -12.76 0.29
CA TRP A 397 -8.46 -13.67 1.08
C TRP A 397 -8.55 -15.03 0.40
N GLU A 398 -9.22 -15.98 1.04
CA GLU A 398 -9.34 -17.34 0.53
C GLU A 398 -10.74 -17.91 0.73
N ASP A 399 -11.16 -18.71 -0.25
CA ASP A 399 -12.40 -19.48 -0.22
C ASP A 399 -12.06 -20.98 -0.24
N TYR A 400 -12.75 -21.77 0.59
CA TYR A 400 -12.55 -23.22 0.66
C TYR A 400 -13.51 -23.95 -0.27
N ASP A 401 -12.99 -24.72 -1.22
CA ASP A 401 -13.81 -25.61 -2.04
C ASP A 401 -13.63 -27.08 -1.60
N ALA A 402 -14.68 -27.61 -0.96
CA ALA A 402 -14.77 -29.02 -0.56
C ALA A 402 -15.36 -29.92 -1.65
N SER A 403 -15.95 -29.38 -2.72
CA SER A 403 -16.81 -30.12 -3.66
C SER A 403 -16.07 -31.14 -4.52
N ARG A 404 -14.75 -31.01 -4.69
CA ARG A 404 -13.92 -32.01 -5.38
C ARG A 404 -13.62 -33.27 -4.57
N SER A 405 -14.01 -33.31 -3.29
CA SER A 405 -13.88 -34.52 -2.45
C SER A 405 -14.96 -35.57 -2.69
N GLY A 406 -15.97 -35.28 -3.54
CA GLY A 406 -17.00 -36.23 -3.95
C GLY A 406 -16.96 -36.45 -5.46
N GLY A 407 -16.39 -37.56 -5.90
CA GLY A 407 -16.46 -37.97 -7.31
C GLY A 407 -17.92 -38.07 -7.75
N GLN A 408 -18.33 -37.22 -8.71
CA GLN A 408 -19.54 -37.47 -9.48
C GLN A 408 -19.32 -38.75 -10.28
N GLN A 409 -19.96 -39.83 -9.86
CA GLN A 409 -20.14 -41.01 -10.69
C GLN A 409 -21.12 -40.62 -11.79
N GLU A 410 -20.61 -40.30 -12.98
CA GLU A 410 -21.43 -40.22 -14.19
C GLU A 410 -22.14 -41.57 -14.38
N SER A 411 -23.43 -41.61 -14.05
CA SER A 411 -24.29 -42.73 -14.42
C SER A 411 -24.63 -42.57 -15.90
N THR A 412 -24.01 -43.41 -16.71
CA THR A 412 -24.48 -43.65 -18.08
C THR A 412 -25.87 -44.30 -18.01
N PRO A 413 -26.85 -43.89 -18.85
CA PRO A 413 -28.15 -44.56 -18.87
C PRO A 413 -28.02 -45.94 -19.53
N ALA A 414 -28.29 -47.00 -18.79
CA ALA A 414 -28.34 -48.36 -19.31
C ALA A 414 -29.66 -48.61 -20.08
N GLU A 415 -29.54 -49.18 -21.29
CA GLU A 415 -30.65 -49.78 -22.05
C GLU A 415 -31.25 -50.99 -21.31
N PRO A 416 -32.55 -51.28 -21.45
CA PRO A 416 -33.18 -52.40 -20.78
C PRO A 416 -33.05 -53.68 -21.61
N LYS A 417 -32.47 -54.74 -21.03
CA LYS A 417 -32.64 -56.12 -21.52
C LYS A 417 -33.01 -57.07 -20.38
N GLY A 418 -34.17 -57.70 -20.55
CA GLY A 418 -34.32 -59.16 -20.52
C GLY A 418 -34.01 -59.93 -19.24
N ARG A 419 -35.10 -60.30 -18.56
CA ARG A 419 -35.33 -61.36 -17.57
C ARG A 419 -34.63 -62.72 -17.86
N GLU A 420 -34.07 -63.35 -16.81
CA GLU A 420 -34.22 -64.77 -16.37
C GLU A 420 -33.07 -65.17 -15.39
N THR A 421 -33.37 -65.34 -14.09
CA THR A 421 -33.32 -66.58 -13.26
C THR A 421 -31.95 -67.27 -13.09
N GLU A 422 -31.40 -67.25 -11.88
CA GLU A 422 -31.20 -68.43 -10.98
C GLU A 422 -30.37 -68.06 -9.73
N GLU A 423 -30.74 -68.70 -8.61
CA GLU A 423 -30.07 -68.65 -7.29
C GLU A 423 -28.71 -69.38 -7.31
N HIS A 424 -27.71 -68.89 -6.56
CA HIS A 424 -26.86 -69.72 -5.69
C HIS A 424 -25.93 -68.88 -4.79
N ASP A 425 -26.05 -69.16 -3.49
CA ASP A 425 -25.08 -69.20 -2.38
C ASP A 425 -24.05 -68.08 -2.07
N ALA A 426 -24.06 -67.78 -0.77
CA ALA A 426 -23.25 -66.88 0.02
C ALA A 426 -21.72 -66.99 -0.11
N ALA A 427 -21.04 -65.84 -0.15
CA ALA A 427 -19.76 -65.64 0.54
C ALA A 427 -19.52 -64.14 0.85
N LYS A 428 -19.02 -63.92 2.07
CA LYS A 428 -18.64 -62.64 2.68
C LYS A 428 -17.73 -61.77 1.81
N SER A 429 -18.08 -60.49 1.69
CA SER A 429 -17.10 -59.40 1.76
C SER A 429 -17.81 -58.16 2.29
N ALA A 430 -17.38 -57.67 3.45
CA ALA A 430 -17.74 -56.34 3.91
C ALA A 430 -16.98 -55.37 2.99
N GLY A 431 -17.71 -54.83 2.00
CA GLY A 431 -17.21 -53.77 1.13
C GLY A 431 -16.89 -52.55 1.98
N ASP A 432 -15.60 -52.24 2.04
CA ASP A 432 -15.02 -51.02 2.57
C ASP A 432 -15.82 -49.80 2.09
N ALA A 433 -16.45 -49.09 3.01
CA ALA A 433 -17.01 -47.78 2.73
C ALA A 433 -15.82 -46.87 2.40
N GLY A 434 -15.58 -46.67 1.10
CA GLY A 434 -14.45 -45.90 0.58
C GLY A 434 -14.28 -44.61 1.37
N THR A 435 -13.21 -44.55 2.14
CA THR A 435 -12.80 -43.32 2.81
C THR A 435 -12.44 -42.32 1.72
N ALA A 436 -13.21 -41.24 1.60
CA ALA A 436 -12.88 -40.15 0.71
C ALA A 436 -11.45 -39.69 1.01
N SER A 437 -10.60 -39.70 -0.03
CA SER A 437 -9.25 -39.16 0.06
C SER A 437 -9.34 -37.69 0.47
N LYS A 438 -8.68 -37.32 1.57
CA LYS A 438 -8.53 -35.92 2.02
C LYS A 438 -7.66 -35.08 1.07
N ASP A 439 -7.17 -35.66 -0.03
CA ASP A 439 -6.12 -35.07 -0.87
C ASP A 439 -6.61 -34.16 -2.00
N ASP A 440 -7.93 -33.99 -2.17
CA ASP A 440 -8.52 -33.18 -3.26
C ASP A 440 -9.05 -31.80 -2.84
N ALA A 441 -8.91 -31.41 -1.58
CA ALA A 441 -9.38 -30.12 -1.09
C ALA A 441 -8.49 -28.97 -1.62
N ILE A 442 -9.10 -27.86 -2.05
CA ILE A 442 -8.41 -26.72 -2.67
C ILE A 442 -8.85 -25.40 -2.00
N TRP A 443 -7.88 -24.54 -1.70
CA TRP A 443 -8.10 -23.13 -1.40
C TRP A 443 -8.06 -22.31 -2.68
N HIS A 444 -9.08 -21.48 -2.90
CA HIS A 444 -9.05 -20.42 -3.89
C HIS A 444 -8.58 -19.14 -3.22
N VAL A 445 -7.33 -18.76 -3.46
CA VAL A 445 -6.72 -17.58 -2.86
C VAL A 445 -6.80 -16.41 -3.84
N THR A 446 -7.48 -15.34 -3.45
CA THR A 446 -7.64 -14.12 -4.26
C THR A 446 -6.73 -13.02 -3.73
N CYS A 447 -6.01 -12.34 -4.62
CA CYS A 447 -5.03 -11.30 -4.32
C CYS A 447 -5.26 -10.07 -5.22
N ASP A 448 -5.47 -8.90 -4.60
CA ASP A 448 -5.65 -7.62 -5.27
C ASP A 448 -4.42 -6.72 -5.10
N MET A 449 -3.89 -6.16 -6.18
CA MET A 449 -2.72 -5.26 -6.15
C MET A 449 -2.84 -4.12 -7.14
N ILE A 450 -1.99 -3.10 -6.96
CA ILE A 450 -1.68 -2.11 -7.99
C ILE A 450 -0.38 -2.50 -8.67
N ASN A 451 -0.42 -2.81 -9.97
CA ASN A 451 0.75 -3.24 -10.74
C ASN A 451 0.95 -2.40 -12.01
N TYR A 452 2.15 -2.52 -12.55
CA TYR A 452 2.62 -1.94 -13.80
C TYR A 452 3.10 -3.06 -14.73
N ASP A 453 2.91 -2.84 -16.04
CA ASP A 453 3.36 -3.79 -17.07
C ASP A 453 4.86 -3.59 -17.41
N SER A 454 5.50 -2.54 -16.87
CA SER A 454 6.95 -2.29 -16.95
C SER A 454 7.48 -1.62 -15.65
N ARG A 455 8.75 -1.21 -15.65
CA ARG A 455 9.40 -0.47 -14.54
C ARG A 455 9.54 1.03 -14.80
N ASP A 456 8.97 1.57 -15.87
CA ASP A 456 9.16 2.97 -16.30
C ASP A 456 8.72 3.97 -15.23
N ILE A 457 7.74 3.60 -14.39
CA ILE A 457 7.31 4.44 -13.27
C ILE A 457 8.47 4.82 -12.33
N LEU A 458 9.49 3.96 -12.17
CA LEU A 458 10.68 4.29 -11.36
C LEU A 458 11.46 5.48 -11.93
N ASP A 459 11.51 5.61 -13.26
CA ASP A 459 12.12 6.77 -13.91
C ASP A 459 11.24 8.02 -13.77
N GLY A 460 9.91 7.84 -13.77
CA GLY A 460 8.93 8.92 -13.59
C GLY A 460 9.01 9.61 -12.22
N LEU A 461 9.63 8.96 -11.23
CA LEU A 461 9.73 9.44 -9.84
C LEU A 461 11.08 10.12 -9.51
N TYR A 462 11.92 10.38 -10.51
CA TYR A 462 13.07 11.29 -10.32
C TYR A 462 12.62 12.73 -10.12
N PHE A 463 13.25 13.47 -9.21
CA PHE A 463 12.91 14.87 -8.95
C PHE A 463 12.97 15.74 -10.20
N ASP A 464 13.88 15.46 -11.14
CA ASP A 464 13.95 16.19 -12.40
C ASP A 464 12.66 16.02 -13.24
N VAL A 465 12.08 14.81 -13.25
CA VAL A 465 10.80 14.54 -13.93
C VAL A 465 9.63 15.16 -13.16
N ILE A 466 9.55 14.93 -11.84
CA ILE A 466 8.44 15.39 -10.98
C ILE A 466 8.35 16.93 -10.92
N LEU A 467 9.49 17.62 -11.02
CA LEU A 467 9.59 19.08 -10.97
C LEU A 467 9.75 19.71 -12.36
N ASN A 468 9.67 18.89 -13.42
CA ASN A 468 9.93 19.29 -14.80
C ASN A 468 11.22 20.11 -14.99
N ARG A 469 12.31 19.78 -14.28
CA ARG A 469 13.59 20.48 -14.39
C ARG A 469 14.15 20.27 -15.80
N ASP A 470 14.53 21.36 -16.44
CA ASP A 470 15.10 21.36 -17.80
C ASP A 470 14.23 20.61 -18.84
N GLY A 471 12.91 20.57 -18.65
CA GLY A 471 11.96 19.89 -19.55
C GLY A 471 11.93 18.36 -19.41
N ALA A 472 12.54 17.79 -18.37
CA ALA A 472 12.58 16.34 -18.18
C ALA A 472 11.19 15.72 -17.92
N GLY A 473 10.27 16.47 -17.29
CA GLY A 473 8.88 16.08 -17.10
C GLY A 473 8.13 15.99 -18.42
N ASP A 474 8.24 17.03 -19.26
CA ASP A 474 7.68 17.03 -20.61
C ASP A 474 8.22 15.86 -21.45
N ALA A 475 9.54 15.66 -21.45
CA ALA A 475 10.17 14.58 -22.21
C ALA A 475 9.68 13.19 -21.79
N PHE A 476 9.48 12.97 -20.48
CA PHE A 476 9.02 11.69 -19.96
C PHE A 476 7.51 11.47 -20.21
N TRP A 477 6.66 12.42 -19.81
CA TRP A 477 5.21 12.22 -19.81
C TRP A 477 4.54 12.43 -21.17
N ARG A 478 5.21 13.11 -22.12
CA ARG A 478 4.73 13.22 -23.51
C ARG A 478 5.12 12.03 -24.38
N ASP A 479 6.09 11.22 -23.96
CA ASP A 479 6.38 9.95 -24.61
C ASP A 479 5.20 8.98 -24.40
N PRO A 480 4.47 8.57 -25.47
CA PRO A 480 3.27 7.77 -25.31
C PRO A 480 3.53 6.39 -24.70
N GLU A 481 4.70 5.80 -24.93
CA GLU A 481 5.08 4.49 -24.42
C GLU A 481 5.41 4.57 -22.93
N ARG A 482 6.30 5.49 -22.54
CA ARG A 482 6.63 5.71 -21.12
C ARG A 482 5.41 6.10 -20.29
N ARG A 483 4.54 6.93 -20.85
CA ARG A 483 3.28 7.33 -20.22
C ARG A 483 2.37 6.14 -19.98
N ALA A 484 2.16 5.29 -21.00
CA ALA A 484 1.30 4.11 -20.90
C ALA A 484 1.87 3.09 -19.91
N ASN A 485 3.18 2.84 -19.98
CA ASN A 485 3.91 1.94 -19.10
C ASN A 485 3.92 2.38 -17.62
N SER A 486 3.81 3.68 -17.38
CA SER A 486 3.76 4.28 -16.04
C SER A 486 2.34 4.39 -15.48
N GLN A 487 1.31 3.84 -16.14
CA GLN A 487 -0.05 3.84 -15.60
C GLN A 487 -0.28 2.67 -14.64
N PRO A 488 -0.70 2.92 -13.40
CA PRO A 488 -1.07 1.85 -12.48
C PRO A 488 -2.34 1.15 -12.97
N THR A 489 -2.38 -0.17 -12.75
CA THR A 489 -3.56 -1.01 -12.95
C THR A 489 -3.85 -1.78 -11.68
N LEU A 490 -5.09 -1.73 -11.21
CA LEU A 490 -5.53 -2.69 -10.21
C LEU A 490 -5.75 -4.04 -10.89
N SER A 491 -5.08 -5.08 -10.40
CA SER A 491 -5.26 -6.46 -10.86
C SER A 491 -5.67 -7.37 -9.71
N ARG A 492 -6.70 -8.18 -9.96
CA ARG A 492 -7.14 -9.28 -9.10
C ARG A 492 -6.69 -10.60 -9.67
N TYR A 493 -5.90 -11.36 -8.93
CA TYR A 493 -5.48 -12.71 -9.28
C TYR A 493 -6.14 -13.74 -8.36
N THR A 494 -6.61 -14.86 -8.90
CA THR A 494 -7.11 -15.98 -8.09
C THR A 494 -6.31 -17.24 -8.38
N PHE A 495 -5.79 -17.87 -7.33
CA PHE A 495 -4.96 -19.06 -7.42
C PHE A 495 -5.63 -20.25 -6.74
N SER A 496 -5.51 -21.43 -7.33
CA SER A 496 -5.87 -22.69 -6.69
C SER A 496 -4.65 -23.29 -5.98
N ILE A 497 -4.75 -23.43 -4.66
CA ILE A 497 -3.70 -23.90 -3.78
C ILE A 497 -4.19 -25.18 -3.06
N PRO A 498 -3.42 -26.28 -3.08
CA PRO A 498 -3.81 -27.50 -2.37
C PRO A 498 -4.01 -27.25 -0.87
N ALA A 499 -5.15 -27.70 -0.32
CA ALA A 499 -5.47 -27.56 1.09
C ALA A 499 -4.71 -28.56 1.97
N SER A 500 -4.45 -29.76 1.45
CA SER A 500 -3.43 -30.67 1.99
C SER A 500 -2.11 -30.46 1.23
N GLY A 501 -1.01 -30.44 1.97
CA GLY A 501 0.32 -30.36 1.36
C GLY A 501 0.80 -31.71 0.85
N PRO A 502 1.86 -31.75 0.02
CA PRO A 502 2.74 -32.92 0.08
C PRO A 502 3.17 -33.09 1.55
N GLY A 503 2.89 -34.25 2.13
CA GLY A 503 3.05 -34.52 3.56
C GLY A 503 4.40 -34.05 4.10
N THR A 504 4.37 -33.44 5.28
CA THR A 504 5.58 -33.11 6.04
C THR A 504 6.31 -34.41 6.38
N ASN A 505 7.45 -34.68 5.74
CA ASN A 505 8.46 -35.51 6.39
C ASN A 505 9.25 -34.62 7.35
N GLN A 506 9.26 -35.06 8.60
CA GLN A 506 10.05 -34.52 9.71
C GLN A 506 11.53 -34.36 9.30
N ALA A 507 12.18 -33.38 9.95
CA ALA A 507 13.54 -32.88 9.74
C ALA A 507 13.66 -31.80 8.63
N GLY A 508 14.43 -30.76 8.93
CA GLY A 508 14.64 -29.60 8.07
C GLY A 508 15.23 -29.97 6.70
N VAL A 509 14.37 -30.26 5.74
CA VAL A 509 14.74 -30.48 4.35
C VAL A 509 14.88 -29.11 3.68
N ALA A 510 16.14 -28.74 3.42
CA ALA A 510 16.48 -27.83 2.34
C ALA A 510 15.78 -28.31 1.07
N ILE A 511 15.13 -27.42 0.33
CA ILE A 511 14.60 -27.74 -1.00
C ILE A 511 15.81 -28.02 -1.91
N THR A 512 16.29 -29.27 -1.91
CA THR A 512 17.34 -29.82 -2.79
C THR A 512 16.78 -30.86 -3.76
N THR A 513 15.45 -30.95 -3.92
CA THR A 513 14.86 -31.72 -5.02
C THR A 513 14.41 -30.75 -6.12
N PRO A 514 14.81 -30.95 -7.39
CA PRO A 514 14.56 -29.98 -8.44
C PRO A 514 13.07 -29.89 -8.70
N CYS A 515 12.51 -28.68 -8.72
CA CYS A 515 11.37 -28.43 -9.60
C CYS A 515 11.80 -28.92 -10.98
N ILE A 516 11.02 -29.82 -11.59
CA ILE A 516 11.24 -30.19 -12.98
C ILE A 516 10.88 -28.95 -13.81
N TRP A 517 11.90 -28.16 -14.11
CA TRP A 517 11.86 -27.08 -15.07
C TRP A 517 11.65 -27.69 -16.45
N PRO A 518 10.68 -27.24 -17.27
CA PRO A 518 10.71 -27.54 -18.70
C PRO A 518 12.05 -27.04 -19.26
N SER A 519 12.80 -27.93 -19.91
CA SER A 519 14.11 -27.61 -20.47
C SER A 519 14.01 -26.61 -21.63
N ARG A 520 15.12 -25.90 -21.84
CA ARG A 520 15.30 -24.68 -22.62
C ARG A 520 15.36 -24.87 -24.15
N GLU A 521 14.67 -25.87 -24.73
CA GLU A 521 14.92 -26.27 -26.13
C GLU A 521 13.83 -25.94 -27.17
N SER A 522 12.79 -25.16 -26.84
CA SER A 522 11.80 -24.74 -27.85
C SER A 522 11.72 -23.22 -28.01
N HIS A 523 12.82 -22.58 -28.41
CA HIS A 523 12.79 -21.22 -28.93
C HIS A 523 13.28 -21.21 -30.38
N GLN A 524 12.37 -21.51 -31.31
CA GLN A 524 12.48 -21.00 -32.67
C GLN A 524 11.15 -20.34 -33.07
N GLY A 525 11.21 -19.02 -33.16
CA GLY A 525 10.36 -18.15 -33.96
C GLY A 525 8.89 -18.06 -33.57
N LEU A 526 8.50 -17.07 -32.75
CA LEU A 526 7.11 -16.60 -32.71
C LEU A 526 7.04 -15.07 -32.52
N ASP A 527 6.36 -14.46 -33.49
CA ASP A 527 6.06 -13.05 -33.71
C ASP A 527 5.06 -12.49 -32.66
N VAL A 528 5.29 -11.26 -32.19
CA VAL A 528 4.76 -10.68 -30.93
C VAL A 528 3.49 -9.84 -31.16
N LYS A 529 2.57 -10.23 -32.06
CA LYS A 529 1.37 -9.40 -32.33
C LYS A 529 0.00 -10.06 -32.32
N SER A 530 -0.13 -11.34 -31.98
CA SER A 530 -1.47 -11.96 -31.95
C SER A 530 -1.62 -13.11 -30.95
N ARG A 531 -1.90 -12.82 -29.68
CA ARG A 531 -2.59 -13.74 -28.74
C ARG A 531 -3.40 -12.98 -27.67
N LEU A 532 -4.52 -12.42 -28.10
CA LEU A 532 -5.74 -12.41 -27.28
C LEU A 532 -6.70 -13.36 -28.01
N ASP A 533 -6.71 -14.63 -27.62
CA ASP A 533 -7.70 -15.61 -28.08
C ASP A 533 -8.47 -16.14 -26.85
N PRO A 534 -9.82 -16.06 -26.79
CA PRO A 534 -10.60 -16.29 -25.57
C PRO A 534 -10.91 -17.76 -25.24
N ALA A 535 -10.32 -18.75 -25.92
CA ALA A 535 -10.60 -20.16 -25.62
C ALA A 535 -9.41 -21.09 -25.95
N TRP A 536 -8.56 -21.41 -24.96
CA TRP A 536 -7.72 -22.62 -25.01
C TRP A 536 -7.33 -23.18 -23.63
N PRO A 537 -7.24 -24.52 -23.46
CA PRO A 537 -6.83 -25.20 -22.23
C PRO A 537 -5.30 -25.20 -22.09
N GLY A 538 -4.78 -24.69 -20.97
CA GLY A 538 -3.34 -24.69 -20.70
C GLY A 538 -2.85 -23.66 -19.66
N MET A 539 -3.70 -22.73 -19.22
CA MET A 539 -3.42 -21.89 -18.04
C MET A 539 -4.20 -22.41 -16.83
N ALA A 540 -3.54 -23.17 -15.97
CA ALA A 540 -4.08 -23.50 -14.66
C ALA A 540 -3.75 -22.35 -13.68
N GLY A 541 -4.58 -21.30 -13.64
CA GLY A 541 -4.56 -20.30 -12.56
C GLY A 541 -5.00 -18.88 -12.93
N GLY A 542 -6.29 -18.57 -12.75
CA GLY A 542 -6.77 -17.22 -12.41
C GLY A 542 -7.61 -16.48 -13.47
N ARG A 543 -8.86 -16.20 -13.12
CA ARG A 543 -9.65 -15.13 -13.75
C ARG A 543 -9.07 -13.80 -13.28
N VAL A 544 -8.61 -12.96 -14.21
CA VAL A 544 -8.02 -11.66 -13.88
C VAL A 544 -9.03 -10.55 -14.12
N LEU A 545 -9.40 -9.81 -13.07
CA LEU A 545 -10.02 -8.50 -13.21
C LEU A 545 -8.91 -7.46 -13.32
N ARG A 546 -8.99 -6.56 -14.31
CA ARG A 546 -8.10 -5.41 -14.45
C ARG A 546 -8.90 -4.13 -14.47
N VAL A 547 -8.58 -3.19 -13.59
CA VAL A 547 -9.14 -1.84 -13.57
C VAL A 547 -8.00 -0.86 -13.82
N PRO A 548 -7.90 -0.26 -15.03
CA PRO A 548 -6.83 0.67 -15.34
C PRO A 548 -7.07 2.06 -14.73
N SER A 549 -5.98 2.80 -14.52
CA SER A 549 -6.01 4.26 -14.34
C SER A 549 -6.89 4.97 -15.40
N PRO A 550 -7.62 6.04 -15.05
CA PRO A 550 -7.61 6.73 -13.76
C PRO A 550 -8.68 6.20 -12.79
N ARG A 551 -9.41 5.13 -13.14
CA ARG A 551 -10.47 4.56 -12.28
C ARG A 551 -9.94 3.97 -10.99
N VAL A 552 -8.62 3.82 -10.92
CA VAL A 552 -7.82 3.49 -9.74
C VAL A 552 -6.46 4.21 -9.87
N GLY A 553 -5.67 4.23 -8.80
CA GLY A 553 -4.26 4.57 -8.88
C GLY A 553 -3.46 3.99 -7.71
N GLU A 554 -2.56 4.79 -7.14
CA GLU A 554 -1.58 4.33 -6.14
C GLU A 554 -1.97 4.65 -4.69
N LEU A 555 -1.19 4.13 -3.75
CA LEU A 555 -1.44 4.21 -2.30
C LEU A 555 -2.87 3.74 -1.95
N PRO A 556 -3.22 2.48 -2.30
CA PRO A 556 -4.55 1.95 -2.12
C PRO A 556 -4.87 1.69 -0.65
N VAL A 557 -6.09 2.02 -0.24
CA VAL A 557 -6.63 1.79 1.10
C VAL A 557 -8.01 1.16 0.98
N ILE A 558 -8.31 0.24 1.89
CA ILE A 558 -9.61 -0.41 2.04
C ILE A 558 -10.13 -0.16 3.46
N ASN A 559 -11.38 -0.55 3.73
CA ASN A 559 -11.86 -0.61 5.10
C ASN A 559 -11.03 -1.65 5.88
N PRO A 560 -10.35 -1.28 6.99
CA PRO A 560 -9.51 -2.21 7.76
C PRO A 560 -10.26 -3.45 8.26
N ALA A 561 -11.58 -3.38 8.45
CA ALA A 561 -12.42 -4.54 8.83
C ALA A 561 -12.52 -5.61 7.74
N LYS A 562 -12.07 -5.30 6.52
CA LYS A 562 -12.00 -6.20 5.36
C LYS A 562 -10.60 -6.72 5.09
N ALA A 563 -9.59 -6.35 5.87
CA ALA A 563 -8.28 -6.97 5.78
C ALA A 563 -8.43 -8.50 5.92
N THR A 564 -7.72 -9.25 5.07
CA THR A 564 -7.78 -10.72 4.97
C THR A 564 -9.14 -11.31 4.55
N ARG A 565 -10.11 -10.48 4.12
CA ARG A 565 -11.48 -10.85 3.77
C ARG A 565 -11.90 -10.24 2.43
N PRO A 566 -12.95 -10.78 1.76
CA PRO A 566 -13.52 -10.14 0.58
C PRO A 566 -13.91 -8.68 0.86
N HIS A 567 -13.57 -7.79 -0.07
CA HIS A 567 -13.89 -6.36 -0.03
C HIS A 567 -14.50 -5.90 -1.35
N ARG A 568 -15.25 -4.80 -1.30
CA ARG A 568 -15.90 -4.17 -2.45
C ARG A 568 -15.25 -2.85 -2.85
N TYR A 569 -14.79 -2.05 -1.89
CA TYR A 569 -14.31 -0.69 -2.18
C TYR A 569 -12.80 -0.58 -2.01
N VAL A 570 -12.18 0.21 -2.89
CA VAL A 570 -10.78 0.63 -2.80
C VAL A 570 -10.74 2.15 -2.96
N TRP A 571 -10.06 2.84 -2.06
CA TRP A 571 -9.75 4.26 -2.20
C TRP A 571 -8.26 4.42 -2.52
N SER A 572 -7.92 5.27 -3.49
CA SER A 572 -6.53 5.47 -3.88
C SER A 572 -6.31 6.89 -4.39
N GLN A 573 -5.05 7.30 -4.47
CA GLN A 573 -4.64 8.44 -5.28
C GLN A 573 -4.83 8.09 -6.76
N ALA A 574 -5.27 9.05 -7.57
CA ALA A 574 -5.37 8.88 -9.01
C ALA A 574 -4.77 10.09 -9.74
N THR A 575 -4.34 9.83 -10.97
CA THR A 575 -3.85 10.84 -11.89
C THR A 575 -4.76 10.82 -13.09
N ARG A 576 -5.46 11.92 -13.38
CA ARG A 576 -6.31 12.11 -14.56
C ARG A 576 -5.58 12.88 -15.67
N GLY A 577 -4.36 13.33 -15.37
CA GLY A 577 -3.49 14.05 -16.28
C GLY A 577 -3.83 15.54 -16.36
N LEU A 578 -4.29 16.15 -15.27
CA LEU A 578 -4.80 17.52 -15.32
C LEU A 578 -3.75 18.61 -15.06
N ASN A 579 -2.74 18.40 -14.21
CA ASN A 579 -1.75 19.45 -13.82
C ASN A 579 -0.71 19.07 -12.74
N THR A 580 -0.89 17.97 -12.00
CA THR A 580 0.06 17.52 -10.95
C THR A 580 0.39 16.03 -11.12
N ILE A 581 1.32 15.50 -10.32
CA ILE A 581 1.70 14.08 -10.40
C ILE A 581 0.55 13.15 -10.02
N ILE A 582 -0.31 13.63 -9.11
CA ILE A 582 -1.49 13.01 -8.56
C ILE A 582 -2.51 14.14 -8.39
N ASP A 583 -3.67 14.04 -9.05
CA ASP A 583 -4.63 15.15 -9.17
C ASP A 583 -6.04 14.82 -8.68
N ALA A 584 -6.22 13.66 -8.04
CA ALA A 584 -7.49 13.23 -7.48
C ALA A 584 -7.33 12.15 -6.41
N LEU A 585 -8.40 11.99 -5.64
CA LEU A 585 -8.70 10.74 -4.94
C LEU A 585 -9.83 10.03 -5.67
N VAL A 586 -9.75 8.70 -5.78
CA VAL A 586 -10.77 7.88 -6.42
C VAL A 586 -11.23 6.78 -5.47
N LYS A 587 -12.53 6.52 -5.48
CA LYS A 587 -13.15 5.32 -4.93
C LYS A 587 -13.52 4.40 -6.07
N THR A 588 -13.05 3.16 -6.00
CA THR A 588 -13.34 2.09 -6.96
C THR A 588 -14.32 1.09 -6.34
N ASP A 589 -15.47 0.88 -6.96
CA ASP A 589 -16.43 -0.18 -6.67
C ASP A 589 -16.06 -1.42 -7.51
N MET A 590 -15.44 -2.38 -6.85
CA MET A 590 -14.93 -3.62 -7.45
C MET A 590 -16.04 -4.50 -8.00
N GLU A 591 -17.24 -4.47 -7.41
CA GLU A 591 -18.38 -5.23 -7.93
C GLU A 591 -18.93 -4.60 -9.21
N ALA A 592 -19.00 -3.28 -9.27
CA ALA A 592 -19.39 -2.57 -10.48
C ALA A 592 -18.40 -2.83 -11.62
N GLU A 593 -17.10 -2.69 -11.37
CA GLU A 593 -16.05 -2.95 -12.37
C GLU A 593 -16.08 -4.42 -12.83
N TYR A 594 -16.25 -5.37 -11.90
CA TYR A 594 -16.38 -6.79 -12.24
C TYR A 594 -17.63 -7.09 -13.08
N ALA A 595 -18.71 -6.37 -12.86
CA ALA A 595 -19.93 -6.43 -13.66
C ALA A 595 -19.85 -5.66 -15.00
N GLY A 596 -18.69 -5.07 -15.33
CA GLY A 596 -18.50 -4.29 -16.55
C GLY A 596 -19.20 -2.93 -16.54
N ARG A 597 -19.53 -2.40 -15.37
CA ARG A 597 -20.10 -1.06 -15.17
C ARG A 597 -19.03 -0.10 -14.66
N PRO A 598 -19.07 1.20 -15.01
CA PRO A 598 -18.16 2.18 -14.41
C PRO A 598 -18.32 2.20 -12.87
N GLY A 599 -17.25 1.84 -12.15
CA GLY A 599 -17.23 1.75 -10.69
C GLY A 599 -16.46 2.85 -10.00
N ALA A 600 -16.03 3.90 -10.71
CA ALA A 600 -15.17 4.95 -10.16
C ALA A 600 -15.96 6.20 -9.75
N THR A 601 -15.72 6.68 -8.53
CA THR A 601 -16.20 7.97 -8.01
C THR A 601 -15.00 8.80 -7.57
N PHE A 602 -14.85 10.00 -8.12
CA PHE A 602 -13.71 10.87 -7.83
C PHE A 602 -14.08 11.97 -6.85
N TRP A 603 -13.15 12.27 -5.93
CA TRP A 603 -13.08 13.60 -5.35
C TRP A 603 -12.19 14.45 -6.25
N GLU A 604 -12.80 15.42 -6.93
CA GLU A 604 -12.09 16.34 -7.80
C GLU A 604 -11.56 17.51 -6.97
N ASN A 605 -10.29 17.45 -6.59
CA ASN A 605 -9.67 18.60 -5.98
C ASN A 605 -9.53 19.77 -6.97
N PRO A 606 -9.41 21.01 -6.46
CA PRO A 606 -9.12 22.15 -7.29
C PRO A 606 -7.82 21.98 -8.12
N HIS A 607 -7.71 22.79 -9.17
CA HIS A 607 -6.55 22.84 -10.06
C HIS A 607 -5.22 23.06 -9.31
N GLY A 608 -4.20 22.23 -9.60
CA GLY A 608 -2.87 22.28 -8.97
C GLY A 608 -2.84 21.89 -7.50
N HIS A 609 -3.85 21.16 -7.04
CA HIS A 609 -3.84 20.55 -5.72
C HIS A 609 -3.42 19.08 -5.83
N THR A 610 -2.60 18.61 -4.89
CA THR A 610 -2.07 17.24 -4.88
C THR A 610 -2.46 16.57 -3.56
N PRO A 611 -3.42 15.63 -3.55
CA PRO A 611 -3.75 14.87 -2.35
C PRO A 611 -2.68 13.83 -2.01
N GLY A 612 -2.45 13.60 -0.72
CA GLY A 612 -1.74 12.46 -0.16
C GLY A 612 -2.61 11.20 -0.09
N GLU A 613 -2.04 10.10 0.40
CA GLU A 613 -2.77 8.84 0.66
C GLU A 613 -4.06 9.09 1.45
N PRO A 614 -5.22 8.56 1.00
CA PRO A 614 -6.46 8.63 1.76
C PRO A 614 -6.46 7.59 2.89
N ILE A 615 -6.66 8.02 4.14
CA ILE A 615 -6.80 7.12 5.29
C ILE A 615 -8.28 6.95 5.64
N PHE A 616 -8.80 5.72 5.50
CA PHE A 616 -10.19 5.40 5.84
C PHE A 616 -10.38 5.19 7.33
N LEU A 617 -11.37 5.88 7.90
CA LEU A 617 -11.82 5.73 9.27
C LEU A 617 -13.27 5.25 9.29
N PRO A 618 -13.55 4.00 9.74
CA PRO A 618 -14.92 3.52 9.84
C PRO A 618 -15.70 4.31 10.89
N ARG A 619 -16.95 4.65 10.58
CA ARG A 619 -17.86 5.26 11.54
C ARG A 619 -18.13 4.27 12.68
N PRO A 620 -17.91 4.64 13.96
CA PRO A 620 -18.27 3.77 15.07
C PRO A 620 -19.78 3.50 15.10
N ARG A 621 -20.18 2.30 15.51
CA ARG A 621 -21.60 1.96 15.70
C ARG A 621 -22.25 2.96 16.67
N GLY A 622 -23.40 3.50 16.29
CA GLY A 622 -24.13 4.50 17.08
C GLY A 622 -23.60 5.95 16.97
N ALA A 623 -22.47 6.19 16.31
CA ALA A 623 -21.99 7.55 16.04
C ALA A 623 -22.87 8.26 14.99
N PRO A 624 -23.03 9.59 15.04
CA PRO A 624 -23.84 10.32 14.07
C PRO A 624 -23.28 10.16 12.64
N PRO A 625 -24.15 10.10 11.61
CA PRO A 625 -23.72 10.08 10.22
C PRO A 625 -22.97 11.37 9.86
N LEU A 626 -22.20 11.34 8.78
CA LEU A 626 -21.54 12.53 8.27
C LEU A 626 -22.58 13.55 7.77
N VAL A 627 -22.45 14.79 8.24
CA VAL A 627 -23.31 15.90 7.84
C VAL A 627 -22.82 16.46 6.51
N LYS A 628 -23.70 16.54 5.51
CA LYS A 628 -23.38 17.19 4.23
C LYS A 628 -23.25 18.70 4.45
N PRO A 629 -22.26 19.39 3.86
CA PRO A 629 -22.21 20.84 3.91
C PRO A 629 -23.51 21.42 3.36
N VAL A 630 -24.13 22.33 4.13
CA VAL A 630 -25.25 23.15 3.62
C VAL A 630 -24.70 24.01 2.48
N ALA A 631 -25.32 23.91 1.29
CA ALA A 631 -24.88 24.62 0.09
C ALA A 631 -24.76 26.14 0.35
N GLY A 632 -23.52 26.65 0.47
CA GLY A 632 -23.28 28.04 0.85
C GLY A 632 -21.80 28.40 1.06
N GLY A 633 -20.92 28.12 0.08
CA GLY A 633 -19.53 28.61 0.05
C GLY A 633 -18.65 27.92 -1.02
N PRO A 634 -17.63 28.61 -1.55
CA PRO A 634 -17.67 29.21 -2.88
C PRO A 634 -17.92 28.21 -4.02
N ALA A 635 -18.77 28.63 -4.96
CA ALA A 635 -19.30 27.83 -6.06
C ALA A 635 -18.21 27.28 -7.00
N THR A 636 -18.27 25.97 -7.23
CA THR A 636 -17.87 25.34 -8.48
C THR A 636 -18.69 25.97 -9.62
N GLN A 637 -18.03 26.71 -10.51
CA GLN A 637 -18.65 27.20 -11.74
C GLN A 637 -18.98 26.01 -12.64
N GLN A 638 -20.23 25.56 -12.62
CA GLN A 638 -20.80 24.79 -13.71
C GLN A 638 -21.13 25.74 -14.86
N SER A 639 -20.40 25.62 -15.97
CA SER A 639 -20.76 26.21 -17.25
C SER A 639 -22.04 25.54 -17.76
N SER A 640 -23.18 26.23 -17.62
CA SER A 640 -24.42 25.85 -18.30
C SER A 640 -24.56 26.71 -19.56
N SER A 641 -24.49 26.05 -20.72
CA SER A 641 -24.92 26.60 -21.99
C SER A 641 -26.45 26.66 -22.00
N SER A 642 -26.98 27.87 -22.16
CA SER A 642 -28.40 28.15 -22.29
C SER A 642 -28.92 27.67 -23.64
N SER A 643 -29.95 26.83 -23.63
CA SER A 643 -30.92 26.77 -24.72
C SER A 643 -32.32 26.91 -24.13
N SER A 644 -32.95 28.01 -24.50
CA SER A 644 -34.28 28.42 -24.10
C SER A 644 -35.32 27.58 -24.84
N SER A 645 -36.25 26.99 -24.09
CA SER A 645 -37.60 26.76 -24.62
C SER A 645 -38.61 26.99 -23.51
N SER A 646 -39.48 27.95 -23.79
CA SER A 646 -40.58 28.42 -22.96
C SER A 646 -41.76 27.45 -23.06
N SER A 647 -42.34 27.10 -21.92
CA SER A 647 -43.78 26.84 -21.86
C SER A 647 -44.31 27.19 -20.47
N SER A 648 -45.44 27.85 -20.49
CA SER A 648 -46.13 28.54 -19.43
C SER A 648 -47.22 27.68 -18.78
N SER A 649 -47.85 28.25 -17.75
CA SER A 649 -49.04 27.82 -17.01
C SER A 649 -48.76 26.85 -15.84
N SER A 650 -49.36 26.99 -14.66
CA SER A 650 -50.27 27.99 -14.10
C SER A 650 -50.34 27.73 -12.59
N SER A 651 -50.41 28.79 -11.82
CA SER A 651 -50.62 28.78 -10.37
C SER A 651 -52.03 28.32 -9.99
N SER A 652 -52.13 27.40 -9.02
CA SER A 652 -53.29 27.31 -8.13
C SER A 652 -52.85 26.96 -6.72
N SER A 653 -53.03 27.94 -5.83
CA SER A 653 -52.91 27.83 -4.38
C SER A 653 -54.11 27.11 -3.78
N SER A 654 -53.88 26.11 -2.94
CA SER A 654 -54.84 25.72 -1.91
C SER A 654 -54.11 25.25 -0.67
N SER A 655 -54.25 26.03 0.39
CA SER A 655 -53.86 25.75 1.76
C SER A 655 -54.75 24.67 2.37
N SER A 656 -54.16 23.63 2.95
CA SER A 656 -54.80 22.85 4.02
C SER A 656 -53.74 22.29 4.95
N SER A 657 -53.75 22.82 6.17
CA SER A 657 -53.10 22.29 7.36
C SER A 657 -53.66 20.91 7.72
N ALA A 658 -52.80 19.90 7.84
CA ALA A 658 -53.02 18.78 8.75
C ALA A 658 -51.67 18.11 9.03
N SER A 659 -51.34 18.04 10.30
CA SER A 659 -50.26 17.29 10.91
C SER A 659 -50.40 15.80 10.61
N ASP A 660 -49.39 15.19 10.00
CA ASP A 660 -49.10 13.78 10.19
C ASP A 660 -47.60 13.64 10.46
N ALA A 661 -47.31 13.21 11.68
CA ALA A 661 -45.97 12.94 12.17
C ALA A 661 -45.36 11.82 11.33
N ASP A 662 -44.17 12.08 10.81
CA ASP A 662 -43.31 11.09 10.19
C ASP A 662 -43.05 9.97 11.21
N PRO A 663 -43.41 8.70 10.94
CA PRO A 663 -43.09 7.62 11.86
C PRO A 663 -41.58 7.45 11.82
N ALA A 664 -40.92 7.94 12.87
CA ALA A 664 -39.52 7.70 13.15
C ALA A 664 -39.21 6.22 12.90
N VAL A 665 -38.28 5.97 11.98
CA VAL A 665 -37.75 4.64 11.66
C VAL A 665 -36.97 4.13 12.87
N ALA A 666 -37.70 3.57 13.84
CA ALA A 666 -37.18 2.72 14.89
C ALA A 666 -36.78 1.38 14.25
N GLY A 667 -35.63 1.37 13.59
CA GLY A 667 -35.08 0.19 12.91
C GLY A 667 -33.68 0.37 12.34
N ALA A 668 -33.13 1.59 12.31
CA ALA A 668 -31.80 1.86 11.74
C ALA A 668 -30.62 1.56 12.70
N ALA A 669 -30.88 1.23 13.97
CA ALA A 669 -29.82 1.02 14.97
C ALA A 669 -29.16 -0.38 14.90
N ASP A 670 -29.80 -1.35 14.24
CA ASP A 670 -29.37 -2.76 14.23
C ASP A 670 -28.80 -3.26 12.88
N ALA A 671 -28.74 -2.41 11.85
CA ALA A 671 -28.09 -2.78 10.58
C ALA A 671 -26.56 -2.72 10.73
N GLU A 672 -25.85 -3.77 10.29
CA GLU A 672 -24.39 -3.72 10.18
C GLU A 672 -23.98 -2.55 9.27
N PRO A 673 -22.99 -1.73 9.68
CA PRO A 673 -22.56 -0.58 8.89
C PRO A 673 -22.01 -1.04 7.54
N GLU A 674 -22.34 -0.30 6.49
CA GLU A 674 -21.84 -0.58 5.15
C GLU A 674 -20.31 -0.46 5.08
N GLU A 675 -19.67 -1.15 4.13
CA GLU A 675 -18.21 -1.20 4.02
C GLU A 675 -17.55 0.19 3.85
N ASP A 676 -18.26 1.12 3.19
CA ASP A 676 -17.85 2.50 2.95
C ASP A 676 -18.45 3.50 3.95
N ASP A 677 -19.05 3.04 5.05
CA ASP A 677 -19.59 3.90 6.10
C ASP A 677 -18.46 4.43 7.00
N GLY A 678 -17.97 5.61 6.64
CA GLY A 678 -16.83 6.24 7.30
C GLY A 678 -16.38 7.51 6.58
N CYS A 679 -15.24 8.03 6.99
CA CYS A 679 -14.60 9.16 6.33
C CYS A 679 -13.19 8.83 5.83
N LEU A 680 -12.71 9.61 4.87
CA LEU A 680 -11.32 9.61 4.43
C LEU A 680 -10.63 10.86 4.96
N LEU A 681 -9.40 10.70 5.44
CA LEU A 681 -8.49 11.79 5.76
C LEU A 681 -7.35 11.82 4.75
N SER A 682 -7.08 12.97 4.13
CA SER A 682 -5.94 13.15 3.23
C SER A 682 -5.32 14.53 3.40
N VAL A 683 -3.99 14.62 3.39
CA VAL A 683 -3.26 15.89 3.41
C VAL A 683 -3.08 16.35 1.97
N VAL A 684 -3.52 17.55 1.65
CA VAL A 684 -3.56 18.07 0.29
C VAL A 684 -2.67 19.29 0.19
N LEU A 685 -1.72 19.24 -0.75
CA LEU A 685 -0.92 20.40 -1.13
C LEU A 685 -1.72 21.30 -2.06
N ASN A 686 -1.77 22.60 -1.77
CA ASN A 686 -2.11 23.62 -2.76
C ASN A 686 -0.82 24.16 -3.37
N GLY A 687 -0.46 23.63 -4.54
CA GLY A 687 0.82 23.93 -5.18
C GLY A 687 0.97 25.41 -5.55
N HIS A 688 -0.09 26.05 -6.04
CA HIS A 688 -0.01 27.45 -6.47
C HIS A 688 0.19 28.41 -5.31
N LYS A 689 -0.41 28.13 -4.14
CA LYS A 689 -0.28 28.98 -2.95
C LYS A 689 0.90 28.59 -2.06
N GLY A 690 1.46 27.40 -2.25
CA GLY A 690 2.45 26.84 -1.32
C GLY A 690 1.87 26.63 0.09
N THR A 691 0.61 26.21 0.17
CA THR A 691 -0.07 25.92 1.45
C THR A 691 -0.61 24.49 1.46
N SER A 692 -1.16 24.01 2.57
CA SER A 692 -1.76 22.67 2.63
C SER A 692 -3.00 22.64 3.49
N TYR A 693 -3.78 21.56 3.39
CA TYR A 693 -4.92 21.32 4.27
C TYR A 693 -5.12 19.82 4.48
N LEU A 694 -5.57 19.45 5.68
CA LEU A 694 -6.11 18.11 5.94
C LEU A 694 -7.59 18.11 5.52
N VAL A 695 -7.94 17.39 4.46
CA VAL A 695 -9.34 17.23 4.03
C VAL A 695 -9.98 16.02 4.69
N CYS A 696 -11.25 16.14 5.04
CA CYS A 696 -12.12 15.05 5.47
C CYS A 696 -13.23 14.87 4.43
N LEU A 697 -13.31 13.68 3.84
CA LEU A 697 -14.31 13.32 2.85
C LEU A 697 -15.26 12.25 3.42
N ASP A 698 -16.52 12.29 3.02
CA ASP A 698 -17.42 11.14 3.13
C ASP A 698 -16.92 10.03 2.20
N ALA A 699 -16.54 8.87 2.77
CA ALA A 699 -15.96 7.76 2.01
C ALA A 699 -16.98 7.09 1.07
N LYS A 700 -18.29 7.25 1.33
CA LYS A 700 -19.36 6.75 0.47
C LYS A 700 -19.52 7.61 -0.76
N THR A 701 -19.60 8.92 -0.58
CA THR A 701 -19.97 9.88 -1.64
C THR A 701 -18.78 10.60 -2.28
N MET A 702 -17.59 10.53 -1.68
CA MET A 702 -16.39 11.32 -2.03
C MET A 702 -16.61 12.84 -1.93
N VAL A 703 -17.63 13.28 -1.20
CA VAL A 703 -17.91 14.70 -0.95
C VAL A 703 -17.16 15.17 0.29
N GLU A 704 -16.59 16.36 0.22
CA GLU A 704 -15.93 16.98 1.35
C GLU A 704 -16.92 17.36 2.45
N VAL A 705 -16.60 17.00 3.70
CA VAL A 705 -17.41 17.34 4.88
C VAL A 705 -16.74 18.41 5.73
N GLY A 706 -15.41 18.47 5.75
CA GLY A 706 -14.65 19.50 6.44
C GLY A 706 -13.17 19.43 6.11
N ARG A 707 -12.42 20.45 6.55
CA ARG A 707 -10.96 20.51 6.40
C ARG A 707 -10.31 21.35 7.50
N ALA A 708 -9.01 21.11 7.73
CA ALA A 708 -8.16 21.91 8.59
C ALA A 708 -7.03 22.55 7.76
N GLU A 709 -6.97 23.88 7.74
CA GLU A 709 -6.06 24.66 6.89
C GLU A 709 -4.68 24.86 7.55
N LEU A 710 -3.61 24.78 6.76
CA LEU A 710 -2.24 25.19 7.10
C LEU A 710 -1.81 26.33 6.17
N ASP A 711 -1.12 27.33 6.70
CA ASP A 711 -0.60 28.48 5.94
C ASP A 711 0.80 28.24 5.34
N PHE A 712 1.30 27.02 5.46
CA PHE A 712 2.56 26.53 4.90
C PHE A 712 2.35 25.19 4.18
N PRO A 713 3.30 24.76 3.32
CA PRO A 713 3.17 23.49 2.63
C PRO A 713 3.57 22.33 3.54
N VAL A 714 2.82 21.22 3.44
CA VAL A 714 3.19 19.91 3.97
C VAL A 714 3.65 19.05 2.81
N GLY A 715 4.67 18.22 3.04
CA GLY A 715 5.27 17.43 1.97
C GLY A 715 4.31 16.45 1.33
N ILE A 716 4.49 16.22 0.03
CA ILE A 716 3.85 15.12 -0.68
C ILE A 716 4.54 13.83 -0.17
N GLY A 717 3.95 13.25 0.87
CA GLY A 717 4.49 12.07 1.54
C GLY A 717 3.98 10.74 0.98
N PHE A 718 4.41 9.64 1.59
CA PHE A 718 4.07 8.28 1.18
C PHE A 718 2.93 7.72 2.03
N HIS A 719 3.23 7.21 3.23
CA HIS A 719 2.23 6.52 4.05
C HIS A 719 2.04 7.13 5.42
N GLY A 720 1.04 6.59 6.11
CA GLY A 720 0.66 7.04 7.43
C GLY A 720 -0.38 6.14 8.05
N ALA A 721 -0.67 6.41 9.31
CA ALA A 721 -1.60 5.63 10.10
C ALA A 721 -2.32 6.54 11.08
N HIS A 722 -3.61 6.29 11.26
CA HIS A 722 -4.41 6.91 12.30
C HIS A 722 -4.45 6.01 13.54
N VAL A 723 -4.25 6.62 14.70
CA VAL A 723 -4.46 5.98 15.99
C VAL A 723 -5.66 6.65 16.63
N LYS A 724 -6.72 5.87 16.88
CA LYS A 724 -7.90 6.36 17.61
C LYS A 724 -7.48 6.88 18.99
N ALA A 725 -8.12 7.95 19.44
CA ALA A 725 -7.96 8.40 20.81
C ALA A 725 -8.41 7.30 21.77
N GLU A 726 -7.63 7.04 22.83
CA GLU A 726 -8.11 6.13 23.87
C GLU A 726 -9.32 6.77 24.55
N PRO A 727 -10.36 5.99 24.90
CA PRO A 727 -11.38 6.46 25.81
C PRO A 727 -10.65 6.90 27.09
N ARG A 728 -10.76 8.18 27.47
CA ARG A 728 -10.28 8.60 28.79
C ARG A 728 -11.10 7.80 29.82
N LEU A 729 -10.44 6.87 30.51
CA LEU A 729 -11.01 6.09 31.62
C LEU A 729 -11.46 7.00 32.76
#